data_AF-A0A954L8V3-F1
#
_entry.id   AF-A0A954L8V3-F1
#
_cell.length_a   1.000
_cell.length_b   1.000
_cell.length_c   1.000
_cell.angle_alpha   90.00
_cell.angle_beta   90.00
_cell.angle_gamma   90.00
#
_symmetry.space_group_name_H-M   'P 1'
#
loop_
_entity.id
_entity.type
_entity.pdbx_description
1 polymer ?
#
loop_
_entity_poly.entity_id
_entity_poly.type
_entity_poly.pdbx_seq_one_letter_code
_entity_poly.pdbx_strand_id
1 'polypeptide(L)'
;MSASFLGYLLMSFLTAVNDNMFRWLIIPLAKMQFVADAALTDEGVRQQESVVLSMGLGCFILPFVIFAPWSGWIADRFSKRTATIWLKIAEVVLVLAGVLSIWLENVPTMFGILFLIGAQSALLSTAKFGIIPELVPRSQISAANGLVALFTLVAVIVGTIAGNMLAAASVADATGGLSLAAVALVAVAVLGVVGAVLIHRVPAANPGLVFPLNVVRWSWRDLKLVMSDRPILRVTLGITFFWSLASLAQMNIDTYVTRELHFSQSQVGIFLAVLSVGVGVGSVLAGWWSGGRVELGMVALGTLLMAVACIVLYFCQNSAIPAGMMLVLVGIGGGLFNVPLNAYVQERSPHGSLGAILAAGHQLTAFGMLLVSGLFWLLMNVLKLEAAQIFLVAGLGIIPILVYVLWLLPQATIRFGVWLLSRLVYRVRIHGVQNIPESGSALLVANHVTWVDGVLLLLASSRPIRMIAYADYVEGRFVGWLARLFGIIPIRSGDGPRALMQSLNTAREALLNGELVCIFAEGKISRTGQLLKFERGMLKILKGTDAPVLPVYLDELWGSIFSYERGRFLWKKPKHWPYPVSMSFGSLIQHVDDVDCVRRAVLELGTQSVQRRKDRQMIPARQLIRQCRLAWNRIKGADSAGAELTGGKLLTGALVFHRLFTRGVLGADEKYVGVLLPPSVGGMLANTALSLAGRVSVNLNYTLTEDVVNFCIREAGVKTVITSRRFLEKKPYQLEANLVYLEDLKEQIGTFDKLRALLTARLVPAGLLSSRLGLNQIGPDDPLTVIFTSGSTGQPKGVMLSNHNIASNITAVVQLLHLKAEDTLVGVLPFFHS
;
A
#
# COMPACT_ATOMS: atom_id res chain seq x y z
N MET A 1 -13.84 4.99 8.07
CA MET A 1 -14.79 5.38 6.99
C MET A 1 -15.97 6.07 7.67
N SER A 2 -16.45 7.20 7.14
CA SER A 2 -17.59 7.93 7.75
C SER A 2 -18.91 7.19 7.52
N ALA A 3 -19.89 7.38 8.41
CA ALA A 3 -21.23 6.79 8.26
C ALA A 3 -21.89 7.21 6.93
N SER A 4 -21.66 8.46 6.49
CA SER A 4 -22.15 8.94 5.21
C SER A 4 -21.54 8.21 4.01
N PHE A 5 -20.26 7.85 4.05
CA PHE A 5 -19.64 7.11 2.96
C PHE A 5 -20.14 5.66 2.93
N LEU A 6 -20.43 5.07 4.10
CA LEU A 6 -21.07 3.76 4.19
C LEU A 6 -22.48 3.77 3.60
N GLY A 7 -23.29 4.79 3.91
CA GLY A 7 -24.61 4.99 3.30
C GLY A 7 -24.54 5.10 1.77
N TYR A 8 -23.56 5.85 1.27
CA TYR A 8 -23.28 5.96 -0.17
C TYR A 8 -22.89 4.63 -0.82
N LEU A 9 -22.03 3.83 -0.17
CA LEU A 9 -21.66 2.50 -0.66
C LEU A 9 -22.86 1.55 -0.68
N LEU A 10 -23.69 1.56 0.38
CA LEU A 10 -24.90 0.76 0.48
C LEU A 10 -25.89 1.11 -0.64
N MET A 11 -26.16 2.40 -0.84
CA MET A 11 -27.01 2.89 -1.93
C MET A 11 -26.46 2.45 -3.29
N SER A 12 -25.17 2.66 -3.54
CA SER A 12 -24.51 2.30 -4.80
C SER A 12 -24.55 0.80 -5.09
N PHE A 13 -24.39 -0.03 -4.06
CA PHE A 13 -24.45 -1.49 -4.13
C PHE A 13 -25.87 -1.96 -4.46
N LEU A 14 -26.86 -1.50 -3.68
CA LEU A 14 -28.25 -1.96 -3.83
C LEU A 14 -28.87 -1.53 -5.15
N THR A 15 -28.57 -0.32 -5.66
CA THR A 15 -28.99 0.06 -7.02
C THR A 15 -28.43 -0.90 -8.07
N ALA A 16 -27.12 -1.20 -8.01
CA ALA A 16 -26.52 -2.10 -8.99
C ALA A 16 -27.05 -3.56 -8.87
N VAL A 17 -27.36 -4.03 -7.66
CA VAL A 17 -28.03 -5.33 -7.45
C VAL A 17 -29.40 -5.30 -8.10
N ASN A 18 -30.20 -4.27 -7.80
CA ASN A 18 -31.59 -4.16 -8.27
C ASN A 18 -31.68 -4.09 -9.80
N ASP A 19 -30.87 -3.23 -10.43
CA ASP A 19 -30.82 -3.07 -11.89
C ASP A 19 -30.53 -4.41 -12.59
N ASN A 20 -29.54 -5.15 -12.10
CA ASN A 20 -29.17 -6.44 -12.69
C ASN A 20 -30.18 -7.53 -12.36
N MET A 21 -30.72 -7.54 -11.14
CA MET A 21 -31.73 -8.50 -10.71
C MET A 21 -33.01 -8.37 -11.54
N PHE A 22 -33.50 -7.14 -11.76
CA PHE A 22 -34.67 -6.88 -12.59
C PHE A 22 -34.43 -7.27 -14.06
N ARG A 23 -33.28 -6.86 -14.62
CA ARG A 23 -32.92 -7.18 -16.01
C ARG A 23 -32.84 -8.68 -16.25
N TRP A 24 -32.15 -9.41 -15.37
CA TRP A 24 -31.96 -10.86 -15.51
C TRP A 24 -33.17 -11.69 -15.03
N LEU A 25 -34.16 -11.06 -14.38
CA LEU A 25 -35.47 -11.65 -14.14
C LEU A 25 -36.36 -11.58 -15.39
N ILE A 26 -36.41 -10.42 -16.06
CA ILE A 26 -37.29 -10.21 -17.23
C ILE A 26 -36.82 -11.00 -18.45
N ILE A 27 -35.51 -11.06 -18.70
CA ILE A 27 -34.99 -11.69 -19.92
C ILE A 27 -35.46 -13.15 -20.06
N PRO A 28 -35.33 -14.03 -19.04
CA PRO A 28 -35.85 -15.40 -19.14
C PRO A 28 -37.38 -15.47 -19.23
N LEU A 29 -38.12 -14.63 -18.49
CA LEU A 29 -39.59 -14.62 -18.52
C LEU A 29 -40.13 -14.20 -19.89
N ALA A 30 -39.54 -13.15 -20.48
CA ALA A 30 -39.86 -12.70 -21.83
C ALA A 30 -39.56 -13.77 -22.88
N LYS A 31 -38.45 -14.50 -22.74
CA LYS A 31 -38.14 -15.63 -23.65
C LYS A 31 -39.25 -16.69 -23.63
N MET A 32 -39.75 -17.06 -22.45
CA MET A 32 -40.79 -18.07 -22.35
C MET A 32 -42.10 -17.63 -23.00
N GLN A 33 -42.50 -16.38 -22.80
CA GLN A 33 -43.72 -15.85 -23.43
C GLN A 33 -43.60 -15.76 -24.95
N PHE A 34 -42.45 -15.34 -25.49
CA PHE A 34 -42.23 -15.34 -26.93
C PHE A 34 -42.21 -16.74 -27.54
N VAL A 35 -41.65 -17.73 -26.85
CA VAL A 35 -41.64 -19.13 -27.30
C VAL A 35 -43.04 -19.76 -27.21
N ALA A 36 -43.85 -19.38 -26.22
CA ALA A 36 -45.23 -19.84 -26.10
C ALA A 36 -46.16 -19.27 -27.18
N ASP A 37 -45.94 -18.01 -27.58
CA ASP A 37 -46.73 -17.33 -28.62
C ASP A 37 -46.34 -17.73 -30.05
N ALA A 38 -45.16 -18.32 -30.24
CA ALA A 38 -44.60 -18.59 -31.55
C ALA A 38 -44.46 -20.10 -31.81
N ALA A 39 -45.35 -20.65 -32.65
CA ALA A 39 -45.23 -22.00 -33.21
C ALA A 39 -44.06 -22.10 -34.21
N LEU A 40 -42.84 -21.89 -33.74
CA LEU A 40 -41.62 -21.78 -34.55
C LEU A 40 -40.82 -23.07 -34.57
N THR A 41 -40.11 -23.29 -35.67
CA THR A 41 -39.03 -24.27 -35.79
C THR A 41 -37.88 -23.95 -34.82
N ASP A 42 -37.05 -24.94 -34.46
CA ASP A 42 -35.90 -24.77 -33.55
C ASP A 42 -34.96 -23.60 -33.94
N GLU A 43 -34.90 -23.28 -35.23
CA GLU A 43 -34.11 -22.17 -35.76
C GLU A 43 -34.77 -20.80 -35.50
N GLY A 44 -36.11 -20.72 -35.59
CA GLY A 44 -36.88 -19.52 -35.27
C GLY A 44 -36.88 -19.19 -33.77
N VAL A 45 -36.89 -20.21 -32.91
CA VAL A 45 -36.75 -20.05 -31.45
C VAL A 45 -35.40 -19.42 -31.10
N ARG A 46 -34.30 -19.94 -31.65
CA ARG A 46 -32.95 -19.37 -31.41
C ARG A 46 -32.82 -17.93 -31.90
N GLN A 47 -33.44 -17.61 -33.03
CA GLN A 47 -33.43 -16.24 -33.56
C GLN A 47 -34.17 -15.28 -32.62
N GLN A 48 -35.36 -15.65 -32.13
CA GLN A 48 -36.12 -14.81 -31.19
C GLN A 48 -35.41 -14.66 -29.83
N GLU A 49 -34.77 -15.70 -29.30
CA GLU A 49 -34.00 -15.60 -28.06
C GLU A 49 -32.87 -14.55 -28.14
N SER A 50 -32.19 -14.48 -29.30
CA SER A 50 -31.12 -13.51 -29.54
C SER A 50 -31.65 -12.06 -29.63
N VAL A 51 -32.87 -11.88 -30.14
CA VAL A 51 -33.55 -10.58 -30.22
C VAL A 51 -33.92 -10.11 -28.82
N VAL A 52 -34.52 -10.96 -27.98
CA VAL A 52 -34.90 -10.62 -26.59
C VAL A 52 -33.68 -10.22 -25.75
N LEU A 53 -32.56 -10.94 -25.89
CA LEU A 53 -31.30 -10.61 -25.23
C LEU A 53 -30.75 -9.24 -25.68
N SER A 54 -30.79 -8.98 -27.00
CA SER A 54 -30.34 -7.71 -27.59
C SER A 54 -31.22 -6.54 -27.18
N MET A 55 -32.55 -6.75 -27.10
CA MET A 55 -33.50 -5.77 -26.58
C MET A 55 -33.24 -5.45 -25.12
N GLY A 56 -32.93 -6.45 -24.29
CA GLY A 56 -32.59 -6.23 -22.88
C GLY A 56 -31.32 -5.40 -22.67
N LEU A 57 -30.33 -5.54 -23.56
CA LEU A 57 -29.11 -4.73 -23.55
C LEU A 57 -29.35 -3.32 -24.10
N GLY A 58 -30.04 -3.21 -25.24
CA GLY A 58 -30.36 -1.95 -25.88
C GLY A 58 -31.25 -1.05 -25.02
N CYS A 59 -32.34 -1.59 -24.48
CA CYS A 59 -33.29 -0.82 -23.66
C CYS A 59 -32.64 -0.27 -22.39
N PHE A 60 -31.71 -0.99 -21.78
CA PHE A 60 -31.04 -0.54 -20.56
C PHE A 60 -29.92 0.49 -20.83
N ILE A 61 -29.17 0.36 -21.93
CA ILE A 61 -28.00 1.23 -22.23
C ILE A 61 -28.42 2.51 -22.97
N LEU A 62 -29.41 2.45 -23.86
CA LEU A 62 -29.84 3.59 -24.68
C LEU A 62 -30.19 4.86 -23.86
N PRO A 63 -30.84 4.77 -22.69
CA PRO A 63 -31.08 5.93 -21.83
C PRO A 63 -29.83 6.71 -21.42
N PHE A 64 -28.67 6.05 -21.29
CA PHE A 64 -27.39 6.72 -20.96
C PHE A 64 -26.93 7.66 -22.09
N VAL A 65 -27.37 7.41 -23.33
CA VAL A 65 -27.10 8.30 -24.47
C VAL A 65 -28.11 9.44 -24.52
N ILE A 66 -29.40 9.13 -24.34
CA ILE A 66 -30.50 10.10 -24.52
C ILE A 66 -30.56 11.10 -23.37
N PHE A 67 -30.45 10.66 -22.12
CA PHE A 67 -30.70 11.50 -20.95
C PHE A 67 -29.43 12.07 -20.32
N ALA A 68 -28.27 11.97 -20.97
CA ALA A 68 -27.01 12.49 -20.44
C ALA A 68 -27.07 13.98 -20.05
N PRO A 69 -27.60 14.91 -20.88
CA PRO A 69 -27.69 16.32 -20.50
C PRO A 69 -28.56 16.57 -19.26
N TRP A 70 -29.63 15.78 -19.11
CA TRP A 70 -30.52 15.87 -17.95
C TRP A 70 -29.82 15.34 -16.70
N SER A 71 -29.01 14.29 -16.84
CA SER A 71 -28.18 13.73 -15.78
C SER A 71 -27.20 14.78 -15.23
N GLY A 72 -26.44 15.44 -16.11
CA GLY A 72 -25.51 16.51 -15.72
C GLY A 72 -26.22 17.71 -15.09
N TRP A 73 -27.35 18.11 -15.65
CA TRP A 73 -28.17 19.20 -15.10
C TRP A 73 -28.68 18.91 -13.68
N ILE A 74 -29.21 17.71 -13.43
CA ILE A 74 -29.68 17.30 -12.09
C ILE A 74 -28.52 17.33 -11.09
N ALA A 75 -27.36 16.77 -11.46
CA ALA A 75 -26.20 16.64 -10.60
C ALA A 75 -25.53 17.98 -10.24
N ASP A 76 -25.56 18.96 -11.14
CA ASP A 76 -24.94 20.27 -10.91
C ASP A 76 -25.92 21.30 -10.32
N ARG A 77 -27.21 21.29 -10.72
CA ARG A 77 -28.21 22.26 -10.23
C ARG A 77 -28.63 22.00 -8.79
N PHE A 78 -28.87 20.75 -8.45
CA PHE A 78 -29.37 20.38 -7.13
C PHE A 78 -28.24 19.82 -6.26
N SER A 79 -28.48 19.74 -4.96
CA SER A 79 -27.59 18.99 -4.07
C SER A 79 -27.55 17.54 -4.52
N LYS A 80 -26.36 16.99 -4.78
CA LYS A 80 -26.18 15.62 -5.30
C LYS A 80 -26.87 14.57 -4.42
N ARG A 81 -26.82 14.75 -3.09
CA ARG A 81 -27.60 13.93 -2.14
C ARG A 81 -29.10 13.96 -2.43
N THR A 82 -29.65 15.16 -2.61
CA THR A 82 -31.11 15.35 -2.77
C THR A 82 -31.57 14.74 -4.09
N ALA A 83 -30.82 14.96 -5.16
CA ALA A 83 -31.01 14.29 -6.45
C ALA A 83 -30.99 12.76 -6.32
N THR A 84 -29.99 12.21 -5.61
CA THR A 84 -29.92 10.77 -5.33
C THR A 84 -31.14 10.24 -4.61
N ILE A 85 -31.65 10.93 -3.59
CA ILE A 85 -32.87 10.51 -2.86
C ILE A 85 -34.08 10.49 -3.79
N TRP A 86 -34.31 11.53 -4.57
CA TRP A 86 -35.43 11.58 -5.52
C TRP A 86 -35.36 10.45 -6.55
N LEU A 87 -34.18 10.20 -7.11
CA LEU A 87 -33.98 9.13 -8.08
C LEU A 87 -34.15 7.73 -7.47
N LYS A 88 -33.76 7.52 -6.20
CA LYS A 88 -33.99 6.27 -5.48
C LYS A 88 -35.47 6.05 -5.12
N ILE A 89 -36.22 7.12 -4.82
CA ILE A 89 -37.67 7.02 -4.63
C ILE A 89 -38.34 6.67 -5.97
N ALA A 90 -37.91 7.30 -7.07
CA ALA A 90 -38.39 6.96 -8.40
C ALA A 90 -38.09 5.50 -8.77
N GLU A 91 -36.93 4.96 -8.38
CA GLU A 91 -36.58 3.55 -8.57
C GLU A 91 -37.60 2.61 -7.89
N VAL A 92 -38.05 2.91 -6.67
CA VAL A 92 -39.08 2.11 -5.98
C VAL A 92 -40.39 2.09 -6.78
N VAL A 93 -40.81 3.25 -7.31
CA VAL A 93 -42.03 3.35 -8.14
C VAL A 93 -41.88 2.56 -9.44
N LEU A 94 -40.72 2.66 -10.10
CA LEU A 94 -40.44 1.92 -11.34
C LEU A 94 -40.39 0.41 -11.10
N VAL A 95 -39.81 -0.03 -9.99
CA VAL A 95 -39.80 -1.44 -9.60
C VAL A 95 -41.20 -1.96 -9.32
N LEU A 96 -42.04 -1.20 -8.62
CA LEU A 96 -43.45 -1.58 -8.40
C LEU A 96 -44.23 -1.69 -9.71
N ALA A 97 -44.02 -0.74 -10.63
CA ALA A 97 -44.58 -0.82 -11.97
C ALA A 97 -44.03 -2.04 -12.74
N GLY A 98 -42.76 -2.37 -12.54
CA GLY A 98 -42.10 -3.54 -13.13
C GLY A 98 -42.67 -4.86 -12.65
N VAL A 99 -42.92 -4.97 -11.34
CA VAL A 99 -43.63 -6.13 -10.77
C VAL A 99 -45.03 -6.26 -11.38
N LEU A 100 -45.75 -5.15 -11.48
CA LEU A 100 -47.08 -5.14 -12.08
C LEU A 100 -47.05 -5.55 -13.56
N SER A 101 -46.05 -5.11 -14.34
CA SER A 101 -45.96 -5.49 -15.75
C SER A 101 -45.63 -6.97 -15.95
N ILE A 102 -44.83 -7.56 -15.05
CA ILE A 102 -44.59 -9.00 -15.03
C ILE A 102 -45.88 -9.76 -14.72
N TRP A 103 -46.67 -9.26 -13.75
CA TRP A 103 -47.95 -9.87 -13.37
C TRP A 103 -49.01 -9.77 -14.47
N LEU A 104 -48.97 -8.70 -15.28
CA LEU A 104 -49.83 -8.52 -16.46
C LEU A 104 -49.34 -9.26 -17.71
N GLU A 105 -48.22 -10.00 -17.60
CA GLU A 105 -47.65 -10.81 -18.69
C GLU A 105 -47.40 -10.03 -20.00
N ASN A 106 -47.14 -8.71 -19.89
CA ASN A 106 -47.01 -7.84 -21.05
C ASN A 106 -45.54 -7.52 -21.36
N VAL A 107 -44.94 -8.30 -22.25
CA VAL A 107 -43.52 -8.18 -22.61
C VAL A 107 -43.11 -6.77 -23.08
N PRO A 108 -43.85 -6.07 -23.98
CA PRO A 108 -43.53 -4.69 -24.35
C PRO A 108 -43.46 -3.73 -23.15
N THR A 109 -44.38 -3.89 -22.19
CA THR A 109 -44.41 -3.07 -20.97
C THR A 109 -43.25 -3.39 -20.05
N MET A 110 -42.84 -4.66 -19.94
CA MET A 110 -41.64 -5.07 -19.19
C MET A 110 -40.37 -4.39 -19.73
N PHE A 111 -40.16 -4.40 -21.05
CA PHE A 111 -39.03 -3.72 -21.68
C PHE A 111 -39.12 -2.20 -21.61
N GLY A 112 -40.33 -1.63 -21.69
CA GLY A 112 -40.57 -0.20 -21.47
C GLY A 112 -40.16 0.23 -20.06
N ILE A 113 -40.45 -0.57 -19.04
CA ILE A 113 -40.03 -0.30 -17.67
C ILE A 113 -38.53 -0.53 -17.48
N LEU A 114 -37.95 -1.54 -18.13
CA LEU A 114 -36.49 -1.72 -18.16
C LEU A 114 -35.78 -0.50 -18.75
N PHE A 115 -36.34 0.12 -19.79
CA PHE A 115 -35.84 1.39 -20.33
C PHE A 115 -35.93 2.55 -19.33
N LEU A 116 -37.05 2.65 -18.58
CA LEU A 116 -37.20 3.68 -17.55
C LEU A 116 -36.25 3.47 -16.36
N ILE A 117 -36.02 2.22 -15.95
CA ILE A 117 -35.00 1.89 -14.94
C ILE A 117 -33.61 2.26 -15.45
N GLY A 118 -33.29 1.93 -16.72
CA GLY A 118 -32.06 2.39 -17.36
C GLY A 118 -31.92 3.91 -17.37
N ALA A 119 -33.01 4.65 -17.59
CA ALA A 119 -33.03 6.11 -17.51
C ALA A 119 -32.76 6.61 -16.10
N GLN A 120 -33.38 6.00 -15.09
CA GLN A 120 -33.13 6.33 -13.69
C GLN A 120 -31.65 6.08 -13.32
N SER A 121 -31.07 4.94 -13.72
CA SER A 121 -29.66 4.61 -13.47
C SER A 121 -28.71 5.57 -14.21
N ALA A 122 -29.04 5.97 -15.44
CA ALA A 122 -28.31 6.99 -16.18
C ALA A 122 -28.30 8.35 -15.45
N LEU A 123 -29.45 8.81 -14.97
CA LEU A 123 -29.56 10.04 -14.18
C LEU A 123 -28.82 9.94 -12.85
N LEU A 124 -28.86 8.79 -12.18
CA LEU A 124 -28.22 8.58 -10.89
C LEU A 124 -26.69 8.46 -10.99
N SER A 125 -26.17 7.91 -12.09
CA SER A 125 -24.73 7.66 -12.27
C SER A 125 -23.86 8.92 -12.11
N THR A 126 -24.26 10.05 -12.70
CA THR A 126 -23.51 11.31 -12.60
C THR A 126 -23.50 11.87 -11.18
N ALA A 127 -24.63 11.83 -10.49
CA ALA A 127 -24.72 12.18 -9.08
C ALA A 127 -23.88 11.23 -8.20
N LYS A 128 -23.91 9.92 -8.49
CA LYS A 128 -23.14 8.89 -7.79
C LYS A 128 -21.63 9.11 -7.90
N PHE A 129 -21.10 9.41 -9.07
CA PHE A 129 -19.65 9.66 -9.24
C PHE A 129 -19.25 11.08 -8.84
N GLY A 130 -20.12 12.07 -9.08
CA GLY A 130 -19.85 13.47 -8.77
C GLY A 130 -19.83 13.80 -7.27
N ILE A 131 -20.46 12.98 -6.42
CA ILE A 131 -20.51 13.21 -4.97
C ILE A 131 -19.23 12.73 -4.25
N ILE A 132 -18.42 11.85 -4.85
CA ILE A 132 -17.23 11.28 -4.18
C ILE A 132 -16.28 12.36 -3.67
N PRO A 133 -15.86 13.37 -4.47
CA PRO A 133 -14.96 14.42 -4.01
C PRO A 133 -15.53 15.31 -2.90
N GLU A 134 -16.84 15.28 -2.70
CA GLU A 134 -17.55 16.03 -1.66
C GLU A 134 -17.70 15.20 -0.37
N LEU A 135 -17.66 13.86 -0.45
CA LEU A 135 -17.80 12.96 0.71
C LEU A 135 -16.47 12.60 1.37
N VAL A 136 -15.36 12.63 0.63
CA VAL A 136 -14.05 12.19 1.13
C VAL A 136 -12.97 13.25 0.88
N PRO A 137 -11.94 13.34 1.73
CA PRO A 137 -10.78 14.20 1.47
C PRO A 137 -10.13 13.85 0.14
N ARG A 138 -9.46 14.83 -0.50
CA ARG A 138 -8.76 14.64 -1.79
C ARG A 138 -7.83 13.42 -1.80
N SER A 139 -7.15 13.17 -0.68
CA SER A 139 -6.26 12.02 -0.54
C SER A 139 -6.95 10.66 -0.62
N GLN A 140 -8.26 10.60 -0.36
CA GLN A 140 -9.03 9.35 -0.35
C GLN A 140 -9.86 9.13 -1.62
N ILE A 141 -9.85 10.06 -2.58
CA ILE A 141 -10.66 9.97 -3.82
C ILE A 141 -10.35 8.68 -4.58
N SER A 142 -9.07 8.32 -4.77
CA SER A 142 -8.69 7.10 -5.48
C SER A 142 -9.13 5.84 -4.73
N ALA A 143 -8.96 5.80 -3.41
CA ALA A 143 -9.41 4.69 -2.57
C ALA A 143 -10.94 4.53 -2.58
N ALA A 144 -11.68 5.65 -2.55
CA ALA A 144 -13.12 5.65 -2.66
C ALA A 144 -13.60 5.10 -4.01
N ASN A 145 -12.99 5.53 -5.12
CA ASN A 145 -13.30 4.97 -6.45
C ASN A 145 -12.99 3.47 -6.53
N GLY A 146 -11.87 3.02 -5.95
CA GLY A 146 -11.54 1.60 -5.87
C GLY A 146 -12.58 0.76 -5.13
N LEU A 147 -13.09 1.25 -3.99
CA LEU A 147 -14.17 0.60 -3.23
C LEU A 147 -15.50 0.61 -3.99
N VAL A 148 -15.87 1.74 -4.60
CA VAL A 148 -17.12 1.84 -5.39
C VAL A 148 -17.10 0.88 -6.57
N ALA A 149 -15.96 0.76 -7.25
CA ALA A 149 -15.78 -0.19 -8.35
C ALA A 149 -15.95 -1.64 -7.88
N LEU A 150 -15.31 -2.01 -6.77
CA LEU A 150 -15.46 -3.34 -6.16
C LEU A 150 -16.92 -3.64 -5.80
N PHE A 151 -17.58 -2.74 -5.07
CA PHE A 151 -18.97 -2.93 -4.63
C PHE A 151 -19.94 -3.00 -5.82
N THR A 152 -19.76 -2.16 -6.83
CA THR A 152 -20.59 -2.19 -8.04
C THR A 152 -20.44 -3.52 -8.77
N LEU A 153 -19.22 -4.06 -8.82
CA LEU A 153 -18.94 -5.33 -9.47
C LEU A 153 -19.54 -6.53 -8.72
N VAL A 154 -19.37 -6.58 -7.39
CA VAL A 154 -20.00 -7.62 -6.56
C VAL A 154 -21.53 -7.52 -6.68
N ALA A 155 -22.07 -6.31 -6.70
CA ALA A 155 -23.51 -6.08 -6.89
C ALA A 155 -24.02 -6.60 -8.23
N VAL A 156 -23.30 -6.40 -9.34
CA VAL A 156 -23.67 -6.93 -10.67
C VAL A 156 -23.73 -8.46 -10.64
N ILE A 157 -22.75 -9.13 -10.03
CA ILE A 157 -22.72 -10.60 -9.91
C ILE A 157 -23.91 -11.08 -9.07
N VAL A 158 -24.09 -10.51 -7.88
CA VAL A 158 -25.20 -10.88 -6.96
C VAL A 158 -26.55 -10.65 -7.64
N GLY A 159 -26.75 -9.50 -8.27
CA GLY A 159 -27.97 -9.18 -8.99
C GLY A 159 -28.24 -10.13 -10.15
N THR A 160 -27.22 -10.48 -10.94
CA THR A 160 -27.36 -11.42 -12.06
C THR A 160 -27.74 -12.82 -11.59
N ILE A 161 -27.10 -13.33 -10.52
CA ILE A 161 -27.43 -14.64 -9.95
C ILE A 161 -28.85 -14.62 -9.37
N ALA A 162 -29.16 -13.61 -8.56
CA ALA A 162 -30.48 -13.46 -7.94
C ALA A 162 -31.60 -13.35 -8.99
N GLY A 163 -31.41 -12.55 -10.04
CA GLY A 163 -32.38 -12.40 -11.12
C GLY A 163 -32.69 -13.71 -11.84
N ASN A 164 -31.66 -14.47 -12.21
CA ASN A 164 -31.84 -15.78 -12.84
C ASN A 164 -32.49 -16.81 -11.90
N MET A 165 -32.14 -16.81 -10.62
CA MET A 165 -32.77 -17.70 -9.62
C MET A 165 -34.24 -17.36 -9.39
N LEU A 166 -34.58 -16.07 -9.32
CA LEU A 166 -35.97 -15.60 -9.19
C LEU A 166 -36.78 -15.91 -10.44
N ALA A 167 -36.18 -15.82 -11.64
CA ALA A 167 -36.82 -16.27 -12.86
C ALA A 167 -37.11 -17.78 -12.82
N ALA A 168 -36.12 -18.60 -12.45
CA ALA A 168 -36.31 -20.05 -12.31
C ALA A 168 -37.40 -20.41 -11.28
N ALA A 169 -37.44 -19.70 -10.14
CA ALA A 169 -38.47 -19.88 -9.14
C ALA A 169 -39.87 -19.48 -9.65
N SER A 170 -39.96 -18.39 -10.41
CA SER A 170 -41.22 -17.92 -11.04
C SER A 170 -41.72 -18.89 -12.12
N VAL A 171 -40.82 -19.67 -12.73
CA VAL A 171 -41.18 -20.72 -13.68
C VAL A 171 -41.66 -21.98 -12.96
N ALA A 172 -41.04 -22.33 -11.83
CA ALA A 172 -41.41 -23.51 -11.05
C ALA A 172 -42.76 -23.33 -10.30
N ASP A 173 -43.00 -22.14 -9.76
CA ASP A 173 -44.28 -21.74 -9.15
C ASP A 173 -44.56 -20.29 -9.55
N ALA A 174 -45.48 -20.12 -10.51
CA ALA A 174 -45.84 -18.81 -11.04
C ALA A 174 -46.25 -17.84 -9.93
N THR A 175 -47.12 -18.26 -9.01
CA THR A 175 -47.64 -17.39 -7.96
C THR A 175 -46.63 -17.13 -6.84
N GLY A 176 -46.01 -18.19 -6.30
CA GLY A 176 -45.04 -18.07 -5.21
C GLY A 176 -43.74 -17.41 -5.66
N GLY A 177 -43.21 -17.79 -6.83
CA GLY A 177 -41.97 -17.24 -7.38
C GLY A 177 -42.07 -15.77 -7.77
N LEU A 178 -43.19 -15.34 -8.38
CA LEU A 178 -43.43 -13.92 -8.68
C LEU A 178 -43.56 -13.08 -7.42
N SER A 179 -44.23 -13.60 -6.39
CA SER A 179 -44.34 -12.91 -5.10
C SER A 179 -42.98 -12.75 -4.41
N LEU A 180 -42.13 -13.79 -4.48
CA LEU A 180 -40.75 -13.74 -3.97
C LEU A 180 -39.90 -12.71 -4.73
N ALA A 181 -40.03 -12.67 -6.06
CA ALA A 181 -39.32 -11.71 -6.90
C ALA A 181 -39.75 -10.27 -6.61
N ALA A 182 -41.06 -10.03 -6.42
CA ALA A 182 -41.61 -8.74 -6.05
C ALA A 182 -41.07 -8.25 -4.70
N VAL A 183 -41.10 -9.11 -3.67
CA VAL A 183 -40.57 -8.78 -2.35
C VAL A 183 -39.09 -8.48 -2.42
N ALA A 184 -38.31 -9.29 -3.12
CA ALA A 184 -36.87 -9.10 -3.26
C ALA A 184 -36.51 -7.76 -3.94
N LEU A 185 -37.12 -7.46 -5.09
CA LEU A 185 -36.87 -6.21 -5.84
C LEU A 185 -37.27 -4.97 -5.03
N VAL A 186 -38.47 -4.97 -4.43
CA VAL A 186 -38.96 -3.84 -3.64
C VAL A 186 -38.13 -3.64 -2.38
N ALA A 187 -37.77 -4.73 -1.66
CA ALA A 187 -36.94 -4.64 -0.46
C ALA A 187 -35.55 -4.05 -0.78
N VAL A 188 -34.90 -4.50 -1.86
CA VAL A 188 -33.60 -3.97 -2.29
C VAL A 188 -33.72 -2.49 -2.67
N ALA A 189 -34.77 -2.10 -3.41
CA ALA A 189 -35.00 -0.70 -3.79
C ALA A 189 -35.21 0.20 -2.56
N VAL A 190 -36.04 -0.20 -1.61
CA VAL A 190 -36.32 0.52 -0.35
C VAL A 190 -35.08 0.65 0.52
N LEU A 191 -34.32 -0.45 0.70
CA LEU A 191 -33.04 -0.39 1.43
C LEU A 191 -32.04 0.54 0.73
N GLY A 192 -32.08 0.64 -0.60
CA GLY A 192 -31.31 1.61 -1.35
C GLY A 192 -31.67 3.07 -1.02
N VAL A 193 -32.96 3.37 -0.79
CA VAL A 193 -33.42 4.69 -0.32
C VAL A 193 -32.87 4.97 1.08
N VAL A 194 -32.89 3.98 1.98
CA VAL A 194 -32.29 4.11 3.32
C VAL A 194 -30.81 4.48 3.21
N GLY A 195 -30.06 3.79 2.34
CA GLY A 195 -28.66 4.13 2.04
C GLY A 195 -28.48 5.58 1.57
N ALA A 196 -29.37 6.07 0.69
CA ALA A 196 -29.33 7.45 0.20
C ALA A 196 -29.60 8.49 1.30
N VAL A 197 -30.50 8.20 2.24
CA VAL A 197 -30.84 9.10 3.35
C VAL A 197 -29.67 9.25 4.34
N LEU A 198 -28.88 8.19 4.54
CA LEU A 198 -27.69 8.18 5.39
C LEU A 198 -26.54 9.06 4.88
N ILE A 199 -26.56 9.44 3.60
CA ILE A 199 -25.58 10.36 3.02
C ILE A 199 -25.78 11.75 3.66
N HIS A 200 -24.72 12.45 4.06
CA HIS A 200 -24.84 13.82 4.58
C HIS A 200 -25.10 14.82 3.45
N ARG A 201 -25.73 15.96 3.77
CA ARG A 201 -26.07 16.97 2.76
C ARG A 201 -24.82 17.66 2.25
N VAL A 202 -24.69 17.70 0.92
CA VAL A 202 -23.63 18.41 0.19
C VAL A 202 -24.21 19.65 -0.52
N PRO A 203 -23.43 20.74 -0.69
CA PRO A 203 -23.90 21.93 -1.40
C PRO A 203 -24.18 21.63 -2.88
N ALA A 204 -25.09 22.39 -3.50
CA ALA A 204 -25.30 22.33 -4.93
C ALA A 204 -24.14 23.03 -5.66
N ALA A 205 -23.68 22.46 -6.78
CA ALA A 205 -22.52 22.97 -7.49
C ALA A 205 -22.82 24.28 -8.23
N ASN A 206 -23.99 24.38 -8.87
CA ASN A 206 -24.45 25.57 -9.58
C ASN A 206 -26.00 25.67 -9.57
N PRO A 207 -26.59 26.26 -8.52
CA PRO A 207 -28.04 26.39 -8.36
C PRO A 207 -28.77 27.13 -9.49
N GLY A 208 -28.05 28.00 -10.23
CA GLY A 208 -28.61 28.86 -11.28
C GLY A 208 -28.77 28.20 -12.64
N LEU A 209 -28.45 26.91 -12.78
CA LEU A 209 -28.48 26.19 -14.06
C LEU A 209 -29.90 26.09 -14.64
N VAL A 210 -30.09 26.60 -15.87
CA VAL A 210 -31.36 26.50 -16.62
C VAL A 210 -31.59 25.07 -17.12
N PHE A 211 -32.86 24.65 -17.18
CA PHE A 211 -33.23 23.32 -17.64
C PHE A 211 -32.92 23.10 -19.14
N PRO A 212 -32.21 22.02 -19.51
CA PRO A 212 -31.82 21.74 -20.88
C PRO A 212 -32.95 21.11 -21.73
N LEU A 213 -33.85 21.96 -22.26
CA LEU A 213 -34.91 21.49 -23.17
C LEU A 213 -34.36 20.86 -24.47
N ASN A 214 -33.32 21.46 -25.05
CA ASN A 214 -32.70 20.94 -26.28
C ASN A 214 -31.56 19.98 -25.95
N VAL A 215 -31.90 18.71 -25.76
CA VAL A 215 -30.96 17.64 -25.39
C VAL A 215 -29.73 17.59 -26.31
N VAL A 216 -29.93 17.66 -27.64
CA VAL A 216 -28.82 17.60 -28.62
C VAL A 216 -27.84 18.76 -28.46
N ARG A 217 -28.36 19.99 -28.37
CA ARG A 217 -27.52 21.18 -28.20
C ARG A 217 -26.73 21.15 -26.89
N TRP A 218 -27.34 20.64 -25.81
CA TRP A 218 -26.70 20.55 -24.51
C TRP A 218 -25.70 19.39 -24.42
N SER A 219 -25.98 18.24 -25.03
CA SER A 219 -24.98 17.17 -25.22
C SER A 219 -23.74 17.70 -25.95
N TRP A 220 -23.93 18.48 -27.02
CA TRP A 220 -22.82 19.07 -27.76
C TRP A 220 -22.02 20.08 -26.90
N ARG A 221 -22.71 20.89 -26.08
CA ARG A 221 -22.06 21.79 -25.13
C ARG A 221 -21.20 21.03 -24.13
N ASP A 222 -21.74 19.98 -23.52
CA ASP A 222 -21.05 19.21 -22.47
C ASP A 222 -19.88 18.43 -23.07
N LEU A 223 -20.03 17.89 -24.28
CA LEU A 223 -18.93 17.29 -25.02
C LEU A 223 -17.84 18.32 -25.36
N LYS A 224 -18.21 19.55 -25.75
CA LYS A 224 -17.26 20.63 -25.99
C LYS A 224 -16.49 21.02 -24.73
N LEU A 225 -17.11 20.95 -23.54
CA LEU A 225 -16.41 21.16 -22.26
C LEU A 225 -15.32 20.10 -22.07
N VAL A 226 -15.63 18.82 -22.29
CA VAL A 226 -14.64 17.73 -22.24
C VAL A 226 -13.53 17.95 -23.27
N MET A 227 -13.86 18.33 -24.50
CA MET A 227 -12.90 18.55 -25.57
C MET A 227 -12.01 19.79 -25.36
N SER A 228 -12.45 20.77 -24.55
CA SER A 228 -11.70 21.99 -24.28
C SER A 228 -10.49 21.77 -23.37
N ASP A 229 -10.55 20.79 -22.46
CA ASP A 229 -9.45 20.39 -21.57
C ASP A 229 -8.83 19.09 -22.09
N ARG A 230 -7.64 19.19 -22.70
CA ARG A 230 -6.94 18.04 -23.32
C ARG A 230 -6.70 16.89 -22.33
N PRO A 231 -6.21 17.11 -21.09
CA PRO A 231 -6.16 16.08 -20.07
C PRO A 231 -7.51 15.38 -19.82
N ILE A 232 -8.59 16.13 -19.59
CA ILE A 232 -9.92 15.54 -19.33
C ILE A 232 -10.41 14.73 -20.53
N LEU A 233 -10.24 15.23 -21.75
CA LEU A 233 -10.57 14.50 -22.98
C LEU A 233 -9.83 13.16 -23.07
N ARG A 234 -8.51 13.16 -22.90
CA ARG A 234 -7.68 11.93 -23.01
C ARG A 234 -8.10 10.87 -21.99
N VAL A 235 -8.36 11.30 -20.75
CA VAL A 235 -8.79 10.40 -19.68
C VAL A 235 -10.20 9.87 -19.93
N THR A 236 -11.11 10.72 -20.43
CA THR A 236 -12.47 10.31 -20.80
C THR A 236 -12.48 9.31 -21.95
N LEU A 237 -11.63 9.51 -22.97
CA LEU A 237 -11.42 8.55 -24.06
C LEU A 237 -10.82 7.23 -23.53
N GLY A 238 -9.91 7.31 -22.54
CA GLY A 238 -9.41 6.13 -21.84
C GLY A 238 -10.51 5.34 -21.14
N ILE A 239 -11.36 6.00 -20.35
CA ILE A 239 -12.51 5.37 -19.68
C ILE A 239 -13.46 4.74 -20.71
N THR A 240 -13.76 5.46 -21.80
CA THR A 240 -14.57 4.96 -22.91
C THR A 240 -13.96 3.69 -23.50
N PHE A 241 -12.66 3.70 -23.81
CA PHE A 241 -11.93 2.55 -24.31
C PHE A 241 -12.00 1.34 -23.37
N PHE A 242 -11.81 1.54 -22.07
CA PHE A 242 -11.89 0.47 -21.07
C PHE A 242 -13.26 -0.22 -21.10
N TRP A 243 -14.33 0.56 -21.06
CA TRP A 243 -15.69 0.06 -21.05
C TRP A 243 -16.12 -0.57 -22.38
N SER A 244 -15.66 -0.01 -23.50
CA SER A 244 -15.77 -0.63 -24.82
C SER A 244 -15.12 -2.01 -24.85
N LEU A 245 -13.88 -2.12 -24.37
CA LEU A 245 -13.17 -3.40 -24.31
C LEU A 245 -13.82 -4.38 -23.32
N ALA A 246 -14.34 -3.91 -22.19
CA ALA A 246 -15.10 -4.73 -21.24
C ALA A 246 -16.36 -5.30 -21.89
N SER A 247 -17.09 -4.48 -22.67
CA SER A 247 -18.25 -4.93 -23.45
C SER A 247 -17.86 -5.97 -24.51
N LEU A 248 -16.75 -5.76 -25.23
CA LEU A 248 -16.21 -6.75 -26.17
C LEU A 248 -15.88 -8.08 -25.47
N ALA A 249 -15.15 -8.00 -24.36
CA ALA A 249 -14.74 -9.17 -23.59
C ALA A 249 -15.96 -9.93 -23.06
N GLN A 250 -16.97 -9.25 -22.54
CA GLN A 250 -18.19 -9.90 -22.06
C GLN A 250 -18.90 -10.71 -23.16
N MET A 251 -19.06 -10.13 -24.36
CA MET A 251 -19.68 -10.82 -25.50
C MET A 251 -18.79 -11.96 -26.02
N ASN A 252 -17.48 -11.73 -26.06
CA ASN A 252 -16.52 -12.71 -26.57
C ASN A 252 -16.32 -13.90 -25.62
N ILE A 253 -16.40 -13.70 -24.30
CA ILE A 253 -16.26 -14.77 -23.29
C ILE A 253 -17.36 -15.81 -23.42
N ASP A 254 -18.60 -15.37 -23.67
CA ASP A 254 -19.72 -16.28 -23.91
C ASP A 254 -19.40 -17.27 -25.06
N THR A 255 -18.89 -16.74 -26.17
CA THR A 255 -18.53 -17.56 -27.34
C THR A 255 -17.27 -18.39 -27.08
N TYR A 256 -16.25 -17.81 -26.44
CA TYR A 256 -14.98 -18.49 -26.11
C TYR A 256 -15.20 -19.70 -25.20
N VAL A 257 -15.99 -19.55 -24.14
CA VAL A 257 -16.25 -20.63 -23.18
C VAL A 257 -17.05 -21.77 -23.80
N THR A 258 -18.06 -21.44 -24.63
CA THR A 258 -18.94 -22.45 -25.22
C THR A 258 -18.34 -23.14 -26.44
N ARG A 259 -17.65 -22.40 -27.32
CA ARG A 259 -17.13 -22.94 -28.58
C ARG A 259 -15.69 -23.43 -28.51
N GLU A 260 -14.83 -22.82 -27.70
CA GLU A 260 -13.39 -23.13 -27.69
C GLU A 260 -12.92 -23.86 -26.43
N LEU A 261 -13.60 -23.63 -25.30
CA LEU A 261 -13.39 -24.44 -24.09
C LEU A 261 -14.40 -25.58 -23.95
N HIS A 262 -15.40 -25.66 -24.85
CA HIS A 262 -16.43 -26.69 -24.90
C HIS A 262 -17.23 -26.88 -23.60
N PHE A 263 -17.42 -25.81 -22.83
CA PHE A 263 -18.25 -25.82 -21.62
C PHE A 263 -19.72 -25.48 -21.92
N SER A 264 -20.60 -25.85 -20.98
CA SER A 264 -22.03 -25.54 -21.08
C SER A 264 -22.32 -24.05 -20.81
N GLN A 265 -23.46 -23.57 -21.30
CA GLN A 265 -23.93 -22.19 -21.06
C GLN A 265 -24.03 -21.83 -19.57
N SER A 266 -24.35 -22.79 -18.70
CA SER A 266 -24.38 -22.59 -17.25
C SER A 266 -23.03 -22.21 -16.63
N GLN A 267 -21.92 -22.57 -17.29
CA GLN A 267 -20.56 -22.34 -16.80
C GLN A 267 -19.96 -21.01 -17.28
N VAL A 268 -20.56 -20.32 -18.25
CA VAL A 268 -20.13 -18.99 -18.72
C VAL A 268 -20.09 -17.98 -17.56
N GLY A 269 -21.08 -18.07 -16.65
CA GLY A 269 -21.16 -17.23 -15.46
C GLY A 269 -19.92 -17.34 -14.55
N ILE A 270 -19.27 -18.49 -14.50
CA ILE A 270 -18.05 -18.70 -13.70
C ILE A 270 -16.89 -17.88 -14.28
N PHE A 271 -16.70 -17.90 -15.59
CA PHE A 271 -15.61 -17.15 -16.25
C PHE A 271 -15.84 -15.64 -16.17
N LEU A 272 -17.10 -15.19 -16.32
CA LEU A 272 -17.46 -13.78 -16.08
C LEU A 272 -17.22 -13.37 -14.63
N ALA A 273 -17.54 -14.24 -13.67
CA ALA A 273 -17.26 -13.99 -12.25
C ALA A 273 -15.76 -13.90 -11.96
N VAL A 274 -14.94 -14.78 -12.55
CA VAL A 274 -13.48 -14.77 -12.40
C VAL A 274 -12.85 -13.51 -12.99
N LEU A 275 -13.25 -13.09 -14.20
CA LEU A 275 -12.86 -11.79 -14.78
C LEU A 275 -13.23 -10.65 -13.83
N SER A 276 -14.44 -10.70 -13.29
CA SER A 276 -14.97 -9.66 -12.42
C SER A 276 -14.20 -9.58 -11.09
N VAL A 277 -13.85 -10.72 -10.48
CA VAL A 277 -12.96 -10.78 -9.32
C VAL A 277 -11.61 -10.11 -9.64
N GLY A 278 -11.06 -10.35 -10.83
CA GLY A 278 -9.86 -9.65 -11.30
C GLY A 278 -10.02 -8.13 -11.27
N VAL A 279 -11.12 -7.59 -11.81
CA VAL A 279 -11.44 -6.15 -11.79
C VAL A 279 -11.56 -5.62 -10.36
N GLY A 280 -12.20 -6.37 -9.47
CA GLY A 280 -12.29 -6.04 -8.04
C GLY A 280 -10.91 -5.94 -7.38
N VAL A 281 -10.06 -6.94 -7.59
CA VAL A 281 -8.68 -6.96 -7.08
C VAL A 281 -7.87 -5.79 -7.64
N GLY A 282 -7.92 -5.56 -8.95
CA GLY A 282 -7.26 -4.43 -9.60
C GLY A 282 -7.72 -3.07 -9.07
N SER A 283 -9.01 -2.93 -8.78
CA SER A 283 -9.60 -1.69 -8.26
C SER A 283 -9.16 -1.40 -6.82
N VAL A 284 -9.11 -2.42 -5.97
CA VAL A 284 -8.60 -2.30 -4.59
C VAL A 284 -7.10 -2.01 -4.60
N LEU A 285 -6.33 -2.69 -5.46
CA LEU A 285 -4.90 -2.43 -5.63
C LEU A 285 -4.66 -0.99 -6.10
N ALA A 286 -5.42 -0.49 -7.06
CA ALA A 286 -5.34 0.88 -7.52
C ALA A 286 -5.61 1.88 -6.38
N GLY A 287 -6.67 1.66 -5.61
CA GLY A 287 -7.02 2.50 -4.46
C GLY A 287 -5.95 2.46 -3.35
N TRP A 288 -5.37 1.29 -3.08
CA TRP A 288 -4.36 1.10 -2.04
C TRP A 288 -2.97 1.63 -2.44
N TRP A 289 -2.52 1.34 -3.66
CA TRP A 289 -1.22 1.78 -4.18
C TRP A 289 -1.15 3.28 -4.46
N SER A 290 -2.30 3.91 -4.70
CA SER A 290 -2.45 5.35 -4.81
C SER A 290 -1.94 6.12 -3.58
N GLY A 291 -1.84 5.49 -2.40
CA GLY A 291 -1.09 6.02 -1.26
C GLY A 291 -1.54 7.40 -0.76
N GLY A 292 -2.80 7.76 -0.99
CA GLY A 292 -3.32 9.08 -0.65
C GLY A 292 -3.33 10.11 -1.77
N ARG A 293 -3.10 9.72 -3.04
CA ARG A 293 -2.97 10.63 -4.20
C ARG A 293 -3.55 9.97 -5.47
N VAL A 294 -3.81 10.75 -6.53
CA VAL A 294 -4.18 10.18 -7.83
C VAL A 294 -2.92 9.83 -8.63
N GLU A 295 -2.58 8.54 -8.65
CA GLU A 295 -1.37 8.03 -9.31
C GLU A 295 -1.66 7.43 -10.69
N LEU A 296 -1.60 8.28 -11.73
CA LEU A 296 -1.80 7.86 -13.12
C LEU A 296 -0.74 6.88 -13.66
N GLY A 297 0.40 6.72 -12.97
CA GLY A 297 1.46 5.81 -13.40
C GLY A 297 1.04 4.32 -13.44
N MET A 298 -0.02 3.95 -12.71
CA MET A 298 -0.60 2.60 -12.73
C MET A 298 -1.27 2.24 -14.05
N VAL A 299 -1.73 3.24 -14.81
CA VAL A 299 -2.47 3.04 -16.06
C VAL A 299 -1.62 2.26 -17.07
N ALA A 300 -0.33 2.56 -17.19
CA ALA A 300 0.58 1.84 -18.08
C ALA A 300 0.70 0.34 -17.72
N LEU A 301 0.80 0.02 -16.42
CA LEU A 301 0.82 -1.36 -15.94
C LEU A 301 -0.51 -2.06 -16.24
N GLY A 302 -1.64 -1.37 -16.01
CA GLY A 302 -2.97 -1.89 -16.33
C GLY A 302 -3.11 -2.24 -17.82
N THR A 303 -2.73 -1.31 -18.70
CA THR A 303 -2.75 -1.51 -20.16
C THR A 303 -1.85 -2.66 -20.59
N LEU A 304 -0.65 -2.79 -20.02
CA LEU A 304 0.29 -3.88 -20.32
C LEU A 304 -0.32 -5.24 -19.93
N LEU A 305 -0.89 -5.35 -18.72
CA LEU A 305 -1.52 -6.58 -18.25
C LEU A 305 -2.68 -7.00 -19.16
N MET A 306 -3.54 -6.05 -19.55
CA MET A 306 -4.66 -6.31 -20.46
C MET A 306 -4.16 -6.76 -21.84
N ALA A 307 -3.16 -6.08 -22.42
CA ALA A 307 -2.61 -6.43 -23.73
C ALA A 307 -2.04 -7.86 -23.73
N VAL A 308 -1.16 -8.16 -22.77
CA VAL A 308 -0.51 -9.47 -22.68
C VAL A 308 -1.53 -10.57 -22.41
N ALA A 309 -2.45 -10.38 -21.46
CA ALA A 309 -3.43 -11.40 -21.13
C ALA A 309 -4.40 -11.68 -22.29
N CYS A 310 -4.85 -10.65 -23.03
CA CYS A 310 -5.66 -10.84 -24.24
C CYS A 310 -4.90 -11.59 -25.34
N ILE A 311 -3.61 -11.30 -25.56
CA ILE A 311 -2.79 -12.05 -26.52
C ILE A 311 -2.60 -13.50 -26.08
N VAL A 312 -2.36 -13.74 -24.79
CA VAL A 312 -2.12 -15.10 -24.26
C VAL A 312 -3.40 -15.95 -24.26
N LEU A 313 -4.59 -15.35 -24.13
CA LEU A 313 -5.87 -16.05 -24.27
C LEU A 313 -6.02 -16.78 -25.61
N TYR A 314 -5.41 -16.26 -26.67
CA TYR A 314 -5.37 -16.95 -27.97
C TYR A 314 -4.70 -18.34 -27.88
N PHE A 315 -3.68 -18.49 -27.04
CA PHE A 315 -2.95 -19.76 -26.87
C PHE A 315 -3.54 -20.66 -25.78
N CYS A 316 -4.58 -20.21 -25.08
CA CYS A 316 -5.21 -20.95 -23.97
C CYS A 316 -6.44 -21.76 -24.43
N GLN A 317 -6.65 -21.90 -25.74
CA GLN A 317 -7.69 -22.73 -26.33
C GLN A 317 -7.61 -24.15 -25.74
N ASN A 318 -8.76 -24.74 -25.40
CA ASN A 318 -8.89 -26.05 -24.73
C ASN A 318 -8.41 -26.13 -23.26
N SER A 319 -7.94 -25.05 -22.63
CA SER A 319 -7.48 -25.10 -21.23
C SER A 319 -8.18 -24.08 -20.33
N ALA A 320 -9.10 -24.59 -19.52
CA ALA A 320 -9.93 -23.78 -18.62
C ALA A 320 -9.13 -22.97 -17.59
N ILE A 321 -8.12 -23.59 -16.97
CA ILE A 321 -7.36 -22.97 -15.87
C ILE A 321 -6.49 -21.80 -16.39
N PRO A 322 -5.64 -21.97 -17.41
CA PRO A 322 -4.90 -20.86 -18.00
C PRO A 322 -5.80 -19.75 -18.54
N ALA A 323 -6.92 -20.10 -19.19
CA ALA A 323 -7.88 -19.10 -19.67
C ALA A 323 -8.49 -18.30 -18.50
N GLY A 324 -8.91 -18.98 -17.43
CA GLY A 324 -9.40 -18.34 -16.21
C GLY A 324 -8.35 -17.41 -15.58
N MET A 325 -7.09 -17.84 -15.48
CA MET A 325 -5.99 -17.01 -14.96
C MET A 325 -5.76 -15.76 -15.82
N MET A 326 -5.79 -15.88 -17.15
CA MET A 326 -5.65 -14.73 -18.04
C MET A 326 -6.83 -13.78 -17.92
N LEU A 327 -8.06 -14.29 -17.77
CA LEU A 327 -9.23 -13.44 -17.50
C LEU A 327 -9.11 -12.68 -16.17
N VAL A 328 -8.56 -13.29 -15.12
CA VAL A 328 -8.21 -12.57 -13.89
C VAL A 328 -7.23 -11.44 -14.19
N LEU A 329 -6.18 -11.69 -14.99
CA LEU A 329 -5.18 -10.67 -15.33
C LEU A 329 -5.76 -9.54 -16.19
N VAL A 330 -6.63 -9.84 -17.16
CA VAL A 330 -7.39 -8.81 -17.91
C VAL A 330 -8.19 -7.96 -16.92
N GLY A 331 -8.87 -8.59 -15.96
CA GLY A 331 -9.62 -7.89 -14.92
C GLY A 331 -8.74 -7.00 -14.05
N ILE A 332 -7.64 -7.53 -13.51
CA ILE A 332 -6.69 -6.76 -12.67
C ILE A 332 -6.16 -5.56 -13.44
N GLY A 333 -5.75 -5.75 -14.70
CA GLY A 333 -5.31 -4.67 -15.55
C GLY A 333 -6.39 -3.61 -15.77
N GLY A 334 -7.63 -4.05 -15.97
CA GLY A 334 -8.81 -3.20 -16.09
C GLY A 334 -9.06 -2.31 -14.86
N GLY A 335 -8.96 -2.88 -13.65
CA GLY A 335 -9.07 -2.12 -12.41
C GLY A 335 -7.95 -1.09 -12.22
N LEU A 336 -6.70 -1.48 -12.51
CA LEU A 336 -5.53 -0.60 -12.47
C LEU A 336 -5.57 0.52 -13.53
N PHE A 337 -6.30 0.30 -14.62
CA PHE A 337 -6.51 1.27 -15.68
C PHE A 337 -7.66 2.24 -15.34
N ASN A 338 -8.83 1.73 -14.98
CA ASN A 338 -10.06 2.54 -14.86
C ASN A 338 -10.12 3.39 -13.59
N VAL A 339 -9.67 2.88 -12.43
CA VAL A 339 -9.79 3.60 -11.14
C VAL A 339 -8.98 4.91 -11.12
N PRO A 340 -7.70 4.95 -11.53
CA PRO A 340 -6.93 6.20 -11.55
C PRO A 340 -7.49 7.24 -12.52
N LEU A 341 -8.04 6.80 -13.66
CA LEU A 341 -8.65 7.68 -14.64
C LEU A 341 -9.92 8.35 -14.11
N ASN A 342 -10.82 7.59 -13.45
CA ASN A 342 -12.01 8.17 -12.82
C ASN A 342 -11.64 9.16 -11.70
N ALA A 343 -10.69 8.79 -10.85
CA ALA A 343 -10.21 9.66 -9.78
C ALA A 343 -9.61 10.97 -10.34
N TYR A 344 -8.88 10.89 -11.47
CA TYR A 344 -8.29 12.06 -12.11
C TYR A 344 -9.34 13.02 -12.70
N VAL A 345 -10.36 12.51 -13.40
CA VAL A 345 -11.45 13.38 -13.91
C VAL A 345 -12.14 14.10 -12.77
N GLN A 346 -12.42 13.38 -11.67
CA GLN A 346 -13.08 13.94 -10.50
C GLN A 346 -12.24 15.03 -9.80
N GLU A 347 -10.93 14.81 -9.65
CA GLU A 347 -10.03 15.77 -9.00
C GLU A 347 -9.74 17.00 -9.88
N ARG A 348 -9.59 16.80 -11.19
CA ARG A 348 -9.19 17.87 -12.13
C ARG A 348 -10.35 18.75 -12.56
N SER A 349 -11.57 18.22 -12.60
CA SER A 349 -12.73 18.95 -13.13
C SER A 349 -13.13 20.12 -12.23
N PRO A 350 -13.54 21.27 -12.81
CA PRO A 350 -14.10 22.38 -12.05
C PRO A 350 -15.37 21.95 -11.29
N HIS A 351 -15.48 22.36 -10.02
CA HIS A 351 -16.62 21.98 -9.17
C HIS A 351 -17.98 22.33 -9.78
N GLY A 352 -18.10 23.46 -10.49
CA GLY A 352 -19.37 23.95 -11.06
C GLY A 352 -19.83 23.26 -12.35
N SER A 353 -19.02 22.37 -12.92
CA SER A 353 -19.32 21.66 -14.18
C SER A 353 -18.94 20.17 -14.14
N LEU A 354 -18.67 19.62 -12.96
CA LEU A 354 -18.28 18.22 -12.78
C LEU A 354 -19.39 17.27 -13.25
N GLY A 355 -20.66 17.56 -12.95
CA GLY A 355 -21.80 16.75 -13.39
C GLY A 355 -21.92 16.72 -14.92
N ALA A 356 -21.80 17.87 -15.58
CA ALA A 356 -21.79 17.96 -17.04
C ALA A 356 -20.62 17.18 -17.68
N ILE A 357 -19.42 17.27 -17.13
CA ILE A 357 -18.24 16.53 -17.63
C ILE A 357 -18.44 15.01 -17.48
N LEU A 358 -18.92 14.56 -16.31
CA LEU A 358 -19.22 13.14 -16.07
C LEU A 358 -20.34 12.65 -16.99
N ALA A 359 -21.38 13.45 -17.20
CA ALA A 359 -22.49 13.13 -18.10
C ALA A 359 -22.02 12.91 -19.54
N ALA A 360 -21.22 13.85 -20.08
CA ALA A 360 -20.63 13.71 -21.41
C ALA A 360 -19.70 12.49 -21.49
N GLY A 361 -18.93 12.21 -20.44
CA GLY A 361 -18.08 11.02 -20.36
C GLY A 361 -18.88 9.71 -20.38
N HIS A 362 -19.98 9.62 -19.63
CA HIS A 362 -20.88 8.46 -19.66
C HIS A 362 -21.58 8.32 -21.02
N GLN A 363 -21.98 9.43 -21.65
CA GLN A 363 -22.56 9.44 -22.99
C GLN A 363 -21.59 8.87 -24.03
N LEU A 364 -20.34 9.34 -24.03
CA LEU A 364 -19.27 8.81 -24.89
C LEU A 364 -19.00 7.32 -24.62
N THR A 365 -19.01 6.93 -23.35
CA THR A 365 -18.83 5.54 -22.94
C THR A 365 -19.93 4.64 -23.49
N ALA A 366 -21.20 5.04 -23.35
CA ALA A 366 -22.34 4.29 -23.86
C ALA A 366 -22.30 4.16 -25.40
N PHE A 367 -21.92 5.25 -26.10
CA PHE A 367 -21.72 5.20 -27.55
C PHE A 367 -20.58 4.25 -27.94
N GLY A 368 -19.46 4.29 -27.21
CA GLY A 368 -18.33 3.38 -27.42
C GLY A 368 -18.68 1.91 -27.19
N MET A 369 -19.49 1.58 -26.18
CA MET A 369 -19.97 0.21 -25.96
C MET A 369 -20.83 -0.28 -27.13
N LEU A 370 -21.78 0.54 -27.59
CA LEU A 370 -22.66 0.20 -28.72
C LEU A 370 -21.87 0.01 -30.03
N LEU A 371 -20.91 0.89 -30.30
CA LEU A 371 -20.03 0.78 -31.48
C LEU A 371 -19.26 -0.55 -31.46
N VAL A 372 -18.74 -0.93 -30.30
CA VAL A 372 -18.00 -2.19 -30.15
C VAL A 372 -18.89 -3.43 -30.26
N SER A 373 -20.16 -3.38 -29.85
CA SER A 373 -21.10 -4.46 -30.15
C SER A 373 -21.28 -4.65 -31.66
N GLY A 374 -21.34 -3.56 -32.44
CA GLY A 374 -21.34 -3.62 -33.91
C GLY A 374 -20.04 -4.16 -34.49
N LEU A 375 -18.89 -3.75 -33.94
CA LEU A 375 -17.57 -4.28 -34.31
C LEU A 375 -17.46 -5.79 -34.02
N PHE A 376 -17.95 -6.25 -32.87
CA PHE A 376 -17.99 -7.66 -32.53
C PHE A 376 -18.82 -8.46 -33.54
N TRP A 377 -20.01 -7.95 -33.90
CA TRP A 377 -20.83 -8.57 -34.95
C TRP A 377 -20.08 -8.67 -36.29
N LEU A 378 -19.35 -7.62 -36.68
CA LEU A 378 -18.54 -7.62 -37.91
C LEU A 378 -17.39 -8.63 -37.84
N LEU A 379 -16.67 -8.69 -36.72
CA LEU A 379 -15.55 -9.63 -36.53
C LEU A 379 -16.01 -11.09 -36.57
N MET A 380 -17.12 -11.41 -35.88
CA MET A 380 -17.65 -12.78 -35.79
C MET A 380 -18.44 -13.22 -37.02
N ASN A 381 -19.33 -12.40 -37.57
CA ASN A 381 -20.26 -12.84 -38.62
C ASN A 381 -19.72 -12.56 -40.03
N VAL A 382 -19.08 -11.41 -40.25
CA VAL A 382 -18.57 -11.02 -41.57
C VAL A 382 -17.17 -11.57 -41.79
N LEU A 383 -16.25 -11.30 -40.85
CA LEU A 383 -14.86 -11.76 -40.94
C LEU A 383 -14.66 -13.20 -40.45
N LYS A 384 -15.70 -13.80 -39.85
CA LYS A 384 -15.71 -15.21 -39.39
C LYS A 384 -14.55 -15.54 -38.46
N LEU A 385 -14.12 -14.57 -37.64
CA LEU A 385 -13.07 -14.78 -36.66
C LEU A 385 -13.58 -15.59 -35.48
N GLU A 386 -12.73 -16.48 -34.98
CA GLU A 386 -12.97 -17.22 -33.73
C GLU A 386 -12.80 -16.30 -32.51
N ALA A 387 -13.34 -16.70 -31.36
CA ALA A 387 -13.31 -15.86 -30.15
C ALA A 387 -11.88 -15.66 -29.62
N ALA A 388 -11.01 -16.66 -29.70
CA ALA A 388 -9.58 -16.54 -29.43
C ALA A 388 -8.91 -15.52 -30.35
N GLN A 389 -9.26 -15.51 -31.64
CA GLN A 389 -8.72 -14.57 -32.61
C GLN A 389 -9.19 -13.14 -32.30
N ILE A 390 -10.43 -12.96 -31.83
CA ILE A 390 -10.93 -11.67 -31.36
C ILE A 390 -10.15 -11.19 -30.14
N PHE A 391 -9.82 -12.06 -29.19
CA PHE A 391 -8.93 -11.69 -28.07
C PHE A 391 -7.53 -11.30 -28.54
N LEU A 392 -6.97 -12.00 -29.54
CA LEU A 392 -5.69 -11.63 -30.15
C LEU A 392 -5.74 -10.24 -30.79
N VAL A 393 -6.77 -9.96 -31.60
CA VAL A 393 -6.97 -8.66 -32.25
C VAL A 393 -7.14 -7.55 -31.21
N ALA A 394 -7.93 -7.80 -30.15
CA ALA A 394 -8.09 -6.86 -29.04
C ALA A 394 -6.74 -6.61 -28.33
N GLY A 395 -5.98 -7.67 -28.05
CA GLY A 395 -4.67 -7.61 -27.42
C GLY A 395 -3.65 -6.80 -28.23
N LEU A 396 -3.57 -7.04 -29.54
CA LEU A 396 -2.73 -6.27 -30.46
C LEU A 396 -3.19 -4.82 -30.58
N GLY A 397 -4.50 -4.57 -30.58
CA GLY A 397 -5.09 -3.23 -30.58
C GLY A 397 -4.79 -2.41 -29.32
N ILE A 398 -4.50 -3.06 -28.18
CA ILE A 398 -4.09 -2.39 -26.94
C ILE A 398 -2.62 -1.91 -27.01
N ILE A 399 -1.75 -2.55 -27.81
CA ILE A 399 -0.31 -2.21 -27.85
C ILE A 399 -0.06 -0.73 -28.26
N PRO A 400 -0.69 -0.18 -29.31
CA PRO A 400 -0.55 1.25 -29.62
C PRO A 400 -0.99 2.17 -28.47
N ILE A 401 -2.02 1.77 -27.72
CA ILE A 401 -2.50 2.53 -26.55
C ILE A 401 -1.47 2.47 -25.44
N LEU A 402 -0.83 1.33 -25.20
CA LEU A 402 0.28 1.21 -24.26
C LEU A 402 1.42 2.14 -24.63
N VAL A 403 1.84 2.14 -25.90
CA VAL A 403 2.89 3.05 -26.40
C VAL A 403 2.50 4.51 -26.19
N TYR A 404 1.24 4.86 -26.50
CA TYR A 404 0.71 6.21 -26.29
C TYR A 404 0.73 6.62 -24.80
N VAL A 405 0.30 5.73 -23.89
CA VAL A 405 0.31 5.99 -22.44
C VAL A 405 1.74 6.17 -21.92
N LEU A 406 2.68 5.33 -22.35
CA LEU A 406 4.10 5.44 -21.99
C LEU A 406 4.74 6.75 -22.49
N TRP A 407 4.36 7.19 -23.70
CA TRP A 407 4.83 8.45 -24.27
C TRP A 407 4.20 9.67 -23.61
N LEU A 408 2.92 9.59 -23.24
CA LEU A 408 2.18 10.69 -22.63
C LEU A 408 2.53 10.89 -21.14
N LEU A 409 2.71 9.79 -20.39
CA LEU A 409 2.91 9.79 -18.93
C LEU A 409 4.23 9.13 -18.51
N PRO A 410 5.40 9.48 -19.09
CA PRO A 410 6.67 8.82 -18.80
C PRO A 410 7.10 9.04 -17.34
N GLN A 411 6.99 10.27 -16.83
CA GLN A 411 7.34 10.60 -15.44
C GLN A 411 6.48 9.83 -14.43
N ALA A 412 5.16 9.82 -14.62
CA ALA A 412 4.25 9.15 -13.71
C ALA A 412 4.46 7.62 -13.72
N THR A 413 4.66 7.04 -14.91
CA THR A 413 4.92 5.60 -15.07
C THR A 413 6.24 5.19 -14.42
N ILE A 414 7.31 5.95 -14.68
CA ILE A 414 8.63 5.68 -14.08
C ILE A 414 8.56 5.85 -12.56
N ARG A 415 7.94 6.94 -12.07
CA ARG A 415 7.76 7.18 -10.63
C ARG A 415 7.02 6.01 -9.98
N PHE A 416 5.92 5.55 -10.58
CA PHE A 416 5.16 4.41 -10.07
C PHE A 416 5.99 3.11 -10.10
N GLY A 417 6.68 2.82 -11.20
CA GLY A 417 7.53 1.63 -11.33
C GLY A 417 8.67 1.62 -10.31
N VAL A 418 9.38 2.75 -10.16
CA VAL A 418 10.45 2.89 -9.16
C VAL A 418 9.88 2.83 -7.74
N TRP A 419 8.72 3.43 -7.48
CA TRP A 419 8.04 3.30 -6.20
C TRP A 419 7.68 1.84 -5.88
N LEU A 420 7.14 1.10 -6.85
CA LEU A 420 6.77 -0.31 -6.69
C LEU A 420 8.02 -1.17 -6.41
N LEU A 421 9.09 -0.97 -7.19
CA LEU A 421 10.37 -1.63 -6.96
C LEU A 421 10.98 -1.25 -5.62
N SER A 422 10.87 0.02 -5.22
CA SER A 422 11.39 0.50 -3.95
C SER A 422 10.69 -0.19 -2.77
N ARG A 423 9.40 -0.54 -2.86
CA ARG A 423 8.71 -1.29 -1.79
C ARG A 423 9.19 -2.74 -1.64
N LEU A 424 9.74 -3.33 -2.69
CA LEU A 424 10.32 -4.68 -2.64
C LEU A 424 11.70 -4.68 -1.97
N VAL A 425 12.50 -3.64 -2.22
CA VAL A 425 13.89 -3.51 -1.73
C VAL A 425 13.96 -2.78 -0.39
N TYR A 426 13.17 -1.73 -0.24
CA TYR A 426 13.18 -0.78 0.85
C TYR A 426 11.86 -0.74 1.60
N ARG A 427 11.95 -0.62 2.92
CA ARG A 427 10.81 -0.29 3.78
C ARG A 427 10.85 1.21 4.07
N VAL A 428 10.31 1.98 3.13
CA VAL A 428 10.27 3.45 3.20
C VAL A 428 9.24 3.90 4.24
N ARG A 429 9.67 4.74 5.18
CA ARG A 429 8.84 5.43 6.16
C ARG A 429 9.00 6.92 5.98
N ILE A 430 7.89 7.63 5.88
CA ILE A 430 7.88 9.07 5.63
C ILE A 430 7.16 9.74 6.79
N HIS A 431 7.79 10.76 7.37
CA HIS A 431 7.25 11.57 8.46
C HIS A 431 7.21 13.03 8.04
N GLY A 432 6.12 13.74 8.35
CA GLY A 432 6.00 15.18 8.06
C GLY A 432 5.76 15.53 6.59
N VAL A 433 5.36 14.57 5.74
CA VAL A 433 5.12 14.81 4.30
C VAL A 433 4.11 15.93 4.04
N GLN A 434 3.18 16.16 4.97
CA GLN A 434 2.20 17.24 4.95
C GLN A 434 2.82 18.64 5.01
N ASN A 435 4.09 18.76 5.42
CA ASN A 435 4.80 20.03 5.47
C ASN A 435 5.34 20.45 4.09
N ILE A 436 5.26 19.56 3.08
CA ILE A 436 5.55 19.94 1.68
C ILE A 436 4.39 20.84 1.20
N PRO A 437 4.65 22.08 0.77
CA PRO A 437 3.59 22.97 0.32
C PRO A 437 2.81 22.39 -0.87
N GLU A 438 1.48 22.38 -0.79
CA GLU A 438 0.61 21.96 -1.89
C GLU A 438 0.73 22.88 -3.12
N SER A 439 0.99 24.17 -2.88
CA SER A 439 1.22 25.21 -3.88
C SER A 439 2.32 26.18 -3.43
N GLY A 440 2.88 26.93 -4.38
CA GLY A 440 4.00 27.87 -4.11
C GLY A 440 5.37 27.19 -4.10
N SER A 441 6.44 27.96 -3.98
CA SER A 441 7.80 27.43 -3.99
C SER A 441 8.30 27.04 -2.60
N ALA A 442 9.26 26.12 -2.56
CA ALA A 442 10.05 25.84 -1.37
C ALA A 442 11.39 25.22 -1.76
N LEU A 443 12.43 25.56 -1.00
CA LEU A 443 13.75 24.96 -1.11
C LEU A 443 13.89 23.81 -0.11
N LEU A 444 13.91 22.57 -0.59
CA LEU A 444 14.19 21.39 0.22
C LEU A 444 15.69 21.29 0.46
N VAL A 445 16.08 21.26 1.73
CA VAL A 445 17.49 21.13 2.13
C VAL A 445 17.66 19.82 2.89
N ALA A 446 18.40 18.89 2.28
CA ALA A 446 18.58 17.54 2.80
C ALA A 446 20.05 17.22 3.11
N ASN A 447 20.25 16.25 4.01
CA ASN A 447 21.53 15.56 4.18
C ASN A 447 21.77 14.57 3.02
N HIS A 448 23.03 14.20 2.78
CA HIS A 448 23.43 13.35 1.65
C HIS A 448 24.19 12.10 2.09
N VAL A 449 23.48 10.98 2.22
CA VAL A 449 23.98 9.71 2.76
C VAL A 449 24.24 8.68 1.66
N THR A 450 23.44 8.65 0.59
CA THR A 450 23.53 7.64 -0.49
C THR A 450 23.31 8.24 -1.86
N TRP A 451 23.69 7.48 -2.89
CA TRP A 451 23.46 7.88 -4.28
C TRP A 451 21.96 7.91 -4.66
N VAL A 452 21.11 7.18 -3.95
CA VAL A 452 19.67 7.04 -4.26
C VAL A 452 18.81 8.06 -3.48
N ASP A 453 19.42 8.90 -2.65
CA ASP A 453 18.74 9.93 -1.86
C ASP A 453 17.80 10.80 -2.71
N GLY A 454 18.31 11.27 -3.86
CA GLY A 454 17.53 12.12 -4.77
C GLY A 454 16.33 11.39 -5.37
N VAL A 455 16.47 10.10 -5.69
CA VAL A 455 15.36 9.27 -6.18
C VAL A 455 14.32 9.08 -5.09
N LEU A 456 14.72 8.76 -3.85
CA LEU A 456 13.79 8.57 -2.74
C LEU A 456 12.98 9.83 -2.44
N LEU A 457 13.61 11.01 -2.52
CA LEU A 457 12.91 12.29 -2.37
C LEU A 457 11.92 12.57 -3.51
N LEU A 458 12.29 12.26 -4.76
CA LEU A 458 11.39 12.36 -5.91
C LEU A 458 10.16 11.45 -5.77
N LEU A 459 10.32 10.27 -5.18
CA LEU A 459 9.21 9.33 -4.92
C LEU A 459 8.33 9.77 -3.73
N ALA A 460 8.89 10.48 -2.75
CA ALA A 460 8.17 10.90 -1.55
C ALA A 460 7.22 12.08 -1.82
N SER A 461 7.61 13.00 -2.69
CA SER A 461 6.86 14.24 -2.97
C SER A 461 5.69 14.04 -3.93
N SER A 462 4.58 14.73 -3.69
CA SER A 462 3.42 14.79 -4.60
C SER A 462 3.69 15.70 -5.80
N ARG A 463 4.54 16.69 -5.59
CA ARG A 463 4.93 17.69 -6.58
C ARG A 463 6.28 17.34 -7.19
N PRO A 464 6.51 17.62 -8.49
CA PRO A 464 7.82 17.49 -9.10
C PRO A 464 8.85 18.31 -8.31
N ILE A 465 9.96 17.69 -7.94
CA ILE A 465 11.09 18.36 -7.30
C ILE A 465 12.21 18.49 -8.34
N ARG A 466 12.69 19.72 -8.57
CA ARG A 466 13.92 19.94 -9.33
C ARG A 466 15.12 19.67 -8.44
N MET A 467 15.76 18.53 -8.67
CA MET A 467 16.95 18.15 -7.92
C MET A 467 18.19 18.84 -8.48
N ILE A 468 19.01 19.39 -7.61
CA ILE A 468 20.35 19.86 -7.97
C ILE A 468 21.32 18.68 -7.83
N ALA A 469 21.97 18.29 -8.92
CA ALA A 469 22.86 17.12 -8.95
C ALA A 469 24.15 17.39 -9.74
N TYR A 470 25.23 16.70 -9.40
CA TYR A 470 26.52 16.85 -10.07
C TYR A 470 26.46 16.30 -11.50
N ALA A 471 26.93 17.05 -12.49
CA ALA A 471 26.75 16.75 -13.92
C ALA A 471 27.32 15.38 -14.33
N ASP A 472 28.49 15.00 -13.85
CA ASP A 472 29.11 13.69 -14.16
C ASP A 472 28.22 12.49 -13.78
N TYR A 473 27.33 12.65 -12.79
CA TYR A 473 26.36 11.61 -12.42
C TYR A 473 25.12 11.58 -13.31
N VAL A 474 24.98 12.58 -14.16
CA VAL A 474 23.80 12.89 -14.97
C VAL A 474 24.15 12.82 -16.46
N GLU A 475 25.44 12.69 -16.80
CA GLU A 475 25.97 12.60 -18.15
C GLU A 475 25.92 11.13 -18.64
N GLY A 476 24.98 10.86 -19.55
CA GLY A 476 24.81 9.55 -20.19
C GLY A 476 23.57 9.54 -21.08
N ARG A 477 23.51 8.68 -22.10
CA ARG A 477 22.37 8.66 -23.05
C ARG A 477 21.03 8.42 -22.36
N PHE A 478 20.98 7.42 -21.47
CA PHE A 478 19.77 7.08 -20.71
C PHE A 478 19.59 7.96 -19.46
N VAL A 479 20.64 8.12 -18.64
CA VAL A 479 20.58 8.90 -17.39
C VAL A 479 20.34 10.39 -17.68
N GLY A 480 20.98 10.96 -18.71
CA GLY A 480 20.76 12.34 -19.13
C GLY A 480 19.40 12.56 -19.80
N TRP A 481 18.81 11.53 -20.40
CA TRP A 481 17.40 11.58 -20.82
C TRP A 481 16.47 11.62 -19.60
N LEU A 482 16.65 10.73 -18.62
CA LEU A 482 15.89 10.73 -17.36
C LEU A 482 16.03 12.05 -16.60
N ALA A 483 17.23 12.60 -16.55
CA ALA A 483 17.49 13.84 -15.84
C ALA A 483 16.78 15.04 -16.44
N ARG A 484 16.77 15.16 -17.77
CA ARG A 484 15.97 16.15 -18.49
C ARG A 484 14.48 15.92 -18.26
N LEU A 485 14.05 14.66 -18.26
CA LEU A 485 12.68 14.30 -18.00
C LEU A 485 12.22 14.74 -16.60
N PHE A 486 13.04 14.58 -15.55
CA PHE A 486 12.71 14.99 -14.18
C PHE A 486 13.12 16.44 -13.83
N GLY A 487 13.62 17.22 -14.80
CA GLY A 487 14.01 18.61 -14.57
C GLY A 487 15.20 18.79 -13.61
N ILE A 488 16.13 17.83 -13.59
CA ILE A 488 17.34 17.89 -12.77
C ILE A 488 18.23 19.04 -13.25
N ILE A 489 18.73 19.85 -12.32
CA ILE A 489 19.62 20.98 -12.57
C ILE A 489 21.07 20.49 -12.37
N PRO A 490 21.85 20.31 -13.45
CA PRO A 490 23.21 19.81 -13.35
C PRO A 490 24.18 20.89 -12.82
N ILE A 491 25.12 20.49 -11.96
CA ILE A 491 26.25 21.30 -11.51
C ILE A 491 27.56 20.63 -11.92
N ARG A 492 28.39 21.32 -12.70
CA ARG A 492 29.76 20.88 -13.03
C ARG A 492 30.74 21.50 -12.06
N SER A 493 31.46 20.70 -11.26
CA SER A 493 32.61 21.23 -10.51
C SER A 493 33.86 21.07 -11.36
N GLY A 494 34.09 22.08 -12.19
CA GLY A 494 35.18 22.15 -13.16
C GLY A 494 35.06 23.40 -14.03
N ASP A 495 33.82 23.80 -14.36
CA ASP A 495 33.50 24.94 -15.22
C ASP A 495 33.53 26.30 -14.49
N GLY A 496 34.53 26.54 -13.64
CA GLY A 496 34.77 27.83 -12.98
C GLY A 496 33.60 28.41 -12.14
N PRO A 497 33.77 29.62 -11.58
CA PRO A 497 32.75 30.25 -10.73
C PRO A 497 31.46 30.65 -11.48
N ARG A 498 31.56 30.89 -12.79
CA ARG A 498 30.44 31.38 -13.63
C ARG A 498 29.38 30.30 -13.88
N ALA A 499 29.77 29.06 -14.21
CA ALA A 499 28.81 27.98 -14.47
C ALA A 499 28.07 27.57 -13.19
N LEU A 500 28.77 27.55 -12.04
CA LEU A 500 28.13 27.34 -10.74
C LEU A 500 27.06 28.42 -10.48
N MET A 501 27.38 29.70 -10.68
CA MET A 501 26.40 30.78 -10.52
C MET A 501 25.20 30.63 -11.47
N GLN A 502 25.41 30.18 -12.71
CA GLN A 502 24.33 29.93 -13.66
C GLN A 502 23.37 28.85 -13.15
N SER A 503 23.89 27.72 -12.66
CA SER A 503 23.05 26.64 -12.10
C SER A 503 22.24 27.09 -10.86
N LEU A 504 22.84 27.90 -9.98
CA LEU A 504 22.15 28.47 -8.83
C LEU A 504 21.09 29.49 -9.25
N ASN A 505 21.33 30.27 -10.31
CA ASN A 505 20.34 31.17 -10.88
C ASN A 505 19.15 30.41 -11.50
N THR A 506 19.39 29.30 -12.20
CA THR A 506 18.32 28.43 -12.72
C THR A 506 17.48 27.83 -11.59
N ALA A 507 18.13 27.43 -10.48
CA ALA A 507 17.42 26.97 -9.28
C ALA A 507 16.55 28.08 -8.67
N ARG A 508 17.06 29.31 -8.62
CA ARG A 508 16.31 30.48 -8.15
C ARG A 508 15.11 30.81 -9.06
N GLU A 509 15.29 30.76 -10.38
CA GLU A 509 14.19 30.95 -11.34
C GLU A 509 13.10 29.89 -11.18
N ALA A 510 13.47 28.63 -10.93
CA ALA A 510 12.50 27.58 -10.63
C ALA A 510 11.70 27.88 -9.35
N LEU A 511 12.34 28.40 -8.29
CA LEU A 511 11.62 28.86 -7.10
C LEU A 511 10.69 30.05 -7.38
N LEU A 512 11.10 31.02 -8.21
CA LEU A 512 10.24 32.14 -8.60
C LEU A 512 9.02 31.69 -9.41
N ASN A 513 9.17 30.61 -10.19
CA ASN A 513 8.06 29.98 -10.92
C ASN A 513 7.14 29.13 -10.01
N GLY A 514 7.36 29.13 -8.69
CA GLY A 514 6.56 28.38 -7.74
C GLY A 514 6.89 26.89 -7.68
N GLU A 515 8.04 26.45 -8.21
CA GLU A 515 8.45 25.05 -8.20
C GLU A 515 9.16 24.65 -6.90
N LEU A 516 9.24 23.34 -6.63
CA LEU A 516 10.05 22.80 -5.54
C LEU A 516 11.47 22.54 -6.05
N VAL A 517 12.47 23.04 -5.33
CA VAL A 517 13.88 22.76 -5.63
C VAL A 517 14.50 22.02 -4.46
N CYS A 518 15.32 21.02 -4.71
CA CYS A 518 16.03 20.29 -3.66
C CYS A 518 17.54 20.36 -3.84
N ILE A 519 18.23 20.65 -2.74
CA ILE A 519 19.68 20.69 -2.66
C ILE A 519 20.19 19.84 -1.49
N PHE A 520 21.23 19.06 -1.78
CA PHE A 520 22.03 18.39 -0.77
C PHE A 520 23.11 19.36 -0.26
N ALA A 521 22.83 20.06 0.84
CA ALA A 521 23.67 21.17 1.29
C ALA A 521 25.09 20.76 1.74
N GLU A 522 25.34 19.47 1.97
CA GLU A 522 26.67 18.93 2.29
C GLU A 522 27.66 18.98 1.09
N GLY A 523 27.16 19.14 -0.13
CA GLY A 523 27.97 19.23 -1.37
C GLY A 523 28.68 17.93 -1.78
N LYS A 524 28.79 16.94 -0.89
CA LYS A 524 29.38 15.62 -1.13
C LYS A 524 28.58 14.56 -0.38
N ILE A 525 28.59 13.33 -0.87
CA ILE A 525 28.02 12.17 -0.17
C ILE A 525 28.86 11.90 1.09
N SER A 526 28.20 11.75 2.24
CA SER A 526 28.84 11.47 3.52
C SER A 526 29.63 10.16 3.47
N ARG A 527 30.86 10.18 4.01
CA ARG A 527 31.75 9.00 4.11
C ARG A 527 31.69 8.31 5.47
N THR A 528 31.02 8.92 6.44
CA THR A 528 30.91 8.42 7.82
C THR A 528 29.45 8.22 8.25
N GLY A 529 28.48 8.63 7.42
CA GLY A 529 27.06 8.64 7.77
C GLY A 529 26.66 9.78 8.72
N GLN A 530 27.62 10.59 9.17
CA GLN A 530 27.38 11.78 9.98
C GLN A 530 27.06 12.99 9.08
N LEU A 531 26.29 13.93 9.63
CA LEU A 531 25.94 15.17 8.95
C LEU A 531 27.18 16.07 8.80
N LEU A 532 27.55 16.39 7.56
CA LEU A 532 28.66 17.30 7.29
C LEU A 532 28.27 18.77 7.50
N LYS A 533 29.24 19.66 7.25
CA LYS A 533 29.01 21.10 7.17
C LYS A 533 28.13 21.41 5.97
N PHE A 534 27.21 22.37 6.12
CA PHE A 534 26.38 22.86 5.00
C PHE A 534 27.08 24.01 4.29
N GLU A 535 27.01 23.99 2.96
CA GLU A 535 27.59 25.01 2.09
C GLU A 535 26.65 26.21 1.89
N ARG A 536 27.22 27.40 1.66
CA ARG A 536 26.47 28.66 1.47
C ARG A 536 25.69 28.74 0.15
N GLY A 537 25.76 27.72 -0.71
CA GLY A 537 25.07 27.68 -2.00
C GLY A 537 23.56 27.90 -1.88
N MET A 538 22.94 27.37 -0.82
CA MET A 538 21.50 27.55 -0.55
C MET A 538 21.09 29.02 -0.33
N LEU A 539 21.90 29.82 0.38
CA LEU A 539 21.61 31.24 0.60
C LEU A 539 21.63 32.03 -0.71
N LYS A 540 22.51 31.64 -1.65
CA LYS A 540 22.56 32.27 -2.99
C LYS A 540 21.31 31.97 -3.81
N ILE A 541 20.74 30.78 -3.67
CA ILE A 541 19.49 30.39 -4.34
C ILE A 541 18.31 31.19 -3.76
N LEU A 542 18.27 31.34 -2.43
CA LEU A 542 17.18 32.04 -1.74
C LEU A 542 17.23 33.57 -1.94
N LYS A 543 18.39 34.14 -2.24
CA LYS A 543 18.56 35.59 -2.41
C LYS A 543 17.64 36.14 -3.51
N GLY A 544 16.72 37.03 -3.11
CA GLY A 544 15.73 37.63 -4.00
C GLY A 544 14.50 36.76 -4.26
N THR A 545 14.26 35.76 -3.39
CA THR A 545 13.04 34.95 -3.38
C THR A 545 12.43 34.94 -1.98
N ASP A 546 11.11 34.87 -1.88
CA ASP A 546 10.39 34.67 -0.61
C ASP A 546 10.11 33.19 -0.34
N ALA A 547 10.88 32.28 -0.96
CA ALA A 547 10.65 30.85 -0.84
C ALA A 547 11.07 30.33 0.56
N PRO A 548 10.20 29.64 1.30
CA PRO A 548 10.58 29.00 2.56
C PRO A 548 11.54 27.83 2.34
N VAL A 549 12.32 27.52 3.37
CA VAL A 549 13.18 26.33 3.40
C VAL A 549 12.46 25.19 4.12
N LEU A 550 12.42 24.02 3.49
CA LEU A 550 11.93 22.79 4.10
C LEU A 550 13.12 21.90 4.48
N PRO A 551 13.47 21.77 5.78
CA PRO A 551 14.54 20.88 6.21
C PRO A 551 14.10 19.41 6.06
N VAL A 552 14.98 18.58 5.52
CA VAL A 552 14.74 17.16 5.29
C VAL A 552 15.88 16.33 5.86
N TYR A 553 15.55 15.27 6.59
CA TYR A 553 16.53 14.32 7.12
C TYR A 553 16.25 12.91 6.63
N LEU A 554 17.24 12.35 5.95
CA LEU A 554 17.31 10.98 5.46
C LEU A 554 18.07 10.12 6.48
N ASP A 555 17.35 9.20 7.14
CA ASP A 555 17.85 8.28 8.16
C ASP A 555 17.82 6.82 7.69
N GLU A 556 18.56 5.97 8.38
CA GLU A 556 18.68 4.52 8.17
C GLU A 556 19.27 4.11 6.82
N LEU A 557 19.69 5.05 5.97
CA LEU A 557 20.27 4.77 4.65
C LEU A 557 21.75 4.32 4.69
N TRP A 558 22.45 4.58 5.79
CA TRP A 558 23.84 4.18 5.99
C TRP A 558 23.97 2.67 6.20
N GLY A 559 24.66 2.01 5.27
CA GLY A 559 24.78 0.55 5.20
C GLY A 559 23.80 -0.13 4.23
N SER A 560 23.02 0.66 3.49
CA SER A 560 22.33 0.20 2.29
C SER A 560 23.35 -0.16 1.19
N ILE A 561 22.87 -0.88 0.17
CA ILE A 561 23.68 -1.28 -0.99
C ILE A 561 24.26 -0.08 -1.77
N PHE A 562 23.69 1.12 -1.62
CA PHE A 562 24.07 2.36 -2.31
C PHE A 562 24.80 3.39 -1.43
N SER A 563 25.08 3.05 -0.17
CA SER A 563 25.91 3.87 0.73
C SER A 563 27.40 3.67 0.46
N TYR A 564 28.31 4.44 1.07
CA TYR A 564 29.75 4.16 1.02
C TYR A 564 30.25 3.18 2.10
N GLU A 565 29.35 2.64 2.93
CA GLU A 565 29.70 1.73 4.02
C GLU A 565 30.51 0.52 3.48
N ARG A 566 31.65 0.18 4.10
CA ARG A 566 32.63 -0.85 3.69
C ARG A 566 33.53 -0.49 2.48
N GLY A 567 33.67 0.80 2.16
CA GLY A 567 34.63 1.26 1.14
C GLY A 567 34.26 0.90 -0.30
N ARG A 568 33.01 0.46 -0.55
CA ARG A 568 32.47 0.15 -1.88
C ARG A 568 31.17 0.92 -2.10
N PHE A 569 30.99 1.49 -3.29
CA PHE A 569 29.81 2.29 -3.66
C PHE A 569 28.58 1.45 -4.05
N LEU A 570 28.80 0.32 -4.74
CA LEU A 570 27.75 -0.57 -5.26
C LEU A 570 28.10 -2.04 -4.99
N TRP A 571 27.14 -2.95 -5.21
CA TRP A 571 27.32 -4.41 -5.17
C TRP A 571 27.70 -5.00 -3.80
N LYS A 572 26.97 -4.58 -2.76
CA LYS A 572 27.06 -5.15 -1.41
C LYS A 572 25.91 -6.12 -1.15
N LYS A 573 26.17 -7.18 -0.39
CA LYS A 573 25.07 -8.00 0.17
C LYS A 573 24.30 -7.17 1.21
N PRO A 574 22.97 -6.98 1.06
CA PRO A 574 22.19 -6.17 1.99
C PRO A 574 22.21 -6.82 3.39
N LYS A 575 22.40 -6.01 4.44
CA LYS A 575 22.36 -6.50 5.84
C LYS A 575 20.93 -6.93 6.26
N HIS A 576 19.93 -6.29 5.67
CA HIS A 576 18.52 -6.48 5.95
C HIS A 576 17.72 -6.45 4.64
N TRP A 577 16.70 -7.29 4.53
CA TRP A 577 15.78 -7.31 3.41
C TRP A 577 14.33 -7.46 3.92
N PRO A 578 13.41 -6.52 3.59
CA PRO A 578 13.66 -5.22 2.96
C PRO A 578 14.44 -4.27 3.89
N TYR A 579 15.26 -3.39 3.32
CA TYR A 579 16.13 -2.49 4.09
C TYR A 579 15.35 -1.26 4.57
N PRO A 580 15.37 -0.90 5.87
CA PRO A 580 14.60 0.23 6.38
C PRO A 580 15.16 1.56 5.85
N VAL A 581 14.26 2.47 5.47
CA VAL A 581 14.59 3.85 5.09
C VAL A 581 13.60 4.77 5.78
N SER A 582 14.10 5.81 6.46
CA SER A 582 13.24 6.79 7.10
C SER A 582 13.54 8.18 6.55
N MET A 583 12.50 8.91 6.15
CA MET A 583 12.60 10.29 5.69
C MET A 583 11.73 11.17 6.58
N SER A 584 12.33 12.23 7.13
CA SER A 584 11.65 13.19 8.00
C SER A 584 11.66 14.57 7.35
N PHE A 585 10.48 15.13 7.11
CA PHE A 585 10.27 16.50 6.62
C PHE A 585 9.89 17.40 7.81
N GLY A 586 10.68 18.43 8.09
CA GLY A 586 10.45 19.36 9.20
C GLY A 586 9.45 20.45 8.88
N SER A 587 9.32 21.43 9.78
CA SER A 587 8.49 22.63 9.56
C SER A 587 9.18 23.60 8.60
N LEU A 588 8.37 24.35 7.83
CA LEU A 588 8.87 25.40 6.94
C LEU A 588 9.54 26.52 7.73
N ILE A 589 10.73 26.91 7.30
CA ILE A 589 11.50 28.02 7.87
C ILE A 589 11.39 29.20 6.90
N GLN A 590 10.81 30.31 7.37
CA GLN A 590 10.69 31.55 6.60
C GLN A 590 11.96 32.40 6.77
N HIS A 591 12.31 33.18 5.75
CA HIS A 591 13.41 34.16 5.79
C HIS A 591 14.74 33.62 6.35
N VAL A 592 15.34 32.67 5.63
CA VAL A 592 16.61 32.06 6.03
C VAL A 592 17.81 32.89 5.58
N ASP A 593 18.48 33.52 6.55
CA ASP A 593 19.72 34.28 6.33
C ASP A 593 20.98 33.54 6.79
N ASP A 594 20.82 32.51 7.63
CA ASP A 594 21.91 31.73 8.23
C ASP A 594 21.80 30.24 7.88
N VAL A 595 22.91 29.67 7.39
CA VAL A 595 23.02 28.24 7.07
C VAL A 595 22.94 27.39 8.33
N ASP A 596 23.46 27.86 9.46
CA ASP A 596 23.49 27.08 10.70
C ASP A 596 22.09 26.91 11.30
N CYS A 597 21.15 27.83 11.03
CA CYS A 597 19.74 27.68 11.38
C CYS A 597 19.14 26.44 10.71
N VAL A 598 19.34 26.29 9.40
CA VAL A 598 18.81 25.14 8.64
C VAL A 598 19.53 23.85 9.01
N ARG A 599 20.85 23.91 9.21
CA ARG A 599 21.62 22.75 9.68
C ARG A 599 21.13 22.26 11.05
N ARG A 600 20.83 23.17 11.99
CA ARG A 600 20.25 22.84 13.30
C ARG A 600 18.89 22.17 13.16
N ALA A 601 18.01 22.68 12.30
CA ALA A 601 16.72 22.05 12.04
C ALA A 601 16.85 20.63 11.47
N VAL A 602 17.80 20.41 10.56
CA VAL A 602 18.10 19.06 10.03
C VAL A 602 18.67 18.13 11.12
N LEU A 603 19.53 18.63 12.01
CA LEU A 603 20.04 17.86 13.16
C LEU A 603 18.94 17.49 14.17
N GLU A 604 17.99 18.39 14.40
CA GLU A 604 16.85 18.14 15.27
C GLU A 604 15.96 17.02 14.70
N LEU A 605 15.71 17.03 13.39
CA LEU A 605 15.03 15.92 12.70
C LEU A 605 15.80 14.59 12.85
N GLY A 606 17.13 14.63 12.84
CA GLY A 606 17.97 13.47 13.14
C GLY A 606 17.76 12.95 14.57
N THR A 607 17.69 13.85 15.55
CA THR A 607 17.42 13.51 16.95
C THR A 607 16.05 12.85 17.12
N GLN A 608 15.01 13.43 16.51
CA GLN A 608 13.66 12.83 16.49
C GLN A 608 13.65 11.46 15.81
N SER A 609 14.44 11.28 14.74
CA SER A 609 14.53 10.01 14.02
C SER A 609 15.18 8.91 14.88
N VAL A 610 16.20 9.25 15.68
CA VAL A 610 16.79 8.34 16.69
C VAL A 610 15.75 7.94 17.74
N GLN A 611 15.00 8.90 18.30
CA GLN A 611 13.97 8.59 19.30
C GLN A 611 12.90 7.64 18.74
N ARG A 612 12.44 7.87 17.50
CA ARG A 612 11.48 6.99 16.80
C ARG A 612 12.03 5.60 16.48
N ARG A 613 13.35 5.37 16.57
CA ARG A 613 13.95 4.04 16.40
C ARG A 613 13.91 3.20 17.66
N LYS A 614 13.75 3.80 18.83
CA LYS A 614 13.71 3.12 20.14
C LYS A 614 12.79 1.89 20.13
N ASP A 615 11.53 2.07 19.73
CA ASP A 615 10.53 0.99 19.74
C ASP A 615 10.77 -0.09 18.67
N ARG A 616 11.61 0.21 17.67
CA ARG A 616 11.92 -0.67 16.54
C ARG A 616 13.25 -1.39 16.73
N GLN A 617 14.10 -0.91 17.62
CA GLN A 617 15.41 -1.49 17.87
C GLN A 617 15.24 -2.85 18.53
N MET A 618 15.91 -3.86 17.99
CA MET A 618 15.85 -5.21 18.53
C MET A 618 16.54 -5.23 19.90
N ILE A 619 15.87 -5.79 20.90
CA ILE A 619 16.49 -5.98 22.22
C ILE A 619 17.72 -6.91 22.11
N PRO A 620 18.75 -6.72 22.95
CA PRO A 620 20.00 -7.48 22.86
C PRO A 620 19.83 -9.00 22.84
N ALA A 621 18.90 -9.54 23.64
CA ALA A 621 18.58 -10.98 23.69
C ALA A 621 18.16 -11.55 22.32
N ARG A 622 17.25 -10.86 21.62
CA ARG A 622 16.79 -11.30 20.29
C ARG A 622 17.89 -11.13 19.24
N GLN A 623 18.67 -10.05 19.35
CA GLN A 623 19.81 -9.81 18.45
C GLN A 623 20.85 -10.91 18.60
N LEU A 624 21.14 -11.35 19.82
CA LEU A 624 22.04 -12.46 20.11
C LEU A 624 21.58 -13.76 19.44
N ILE A 625 20.32 -14.17 19.63
CA ILE A 625 19.77 -15.38 19.00
C ILE A 625 20.01 -15.35 17.48
N ARG A 626 19.71 -14.22 16.85
CA ARG A 626 19.88 -14.04 15.41
C ARG A 626 21.35 -14.12 15.01
N GLN A 627 22.25 -13.44 15.71
CA GLN A 627 23.68 -13.40 15.38
C GLN A 627 24.38 -14.74 15.62
N CYS A 628 24.04 -15.47 16.69
CA CYS A 628 24.54 -16.80 16.95
C CYS A 628 24.13 -17.80 15.85
N ARG A 629 22.90 -17.69 15.34
CA ARG A 629 22.42 -18.55 14.24
C ARG A 629 23.06 -18.21 12.89
N LEU A 630 23.24 -16.92 12.60
CA LEU A 630 23.87 -16.47 11.36
C LEU A 630 25.35 -16.88 11.29
N ALA A 631 26.06 -16.88 12.42
CA ALA A 631 27.47 -17.21 12.51
C ALA A 631 27.73 -18.42 13.42
N TRP A 632 27.03 -19.53 13.14
CA TRP A 632 26.95 -20.72 14.00
C TRP A 632 28.32 -21.27 14.45
N ASN A 633 29.27 -21.39 13.52
CA ASN A 633 30.60 -21.96 13.78
C ASN A 633 31.66 -20.92 14.16
N ARG A 634 31.34 -19.62 14.16
CA ARG A 634 32.31 -18.58 14.52
C ARG A 634 32.40 -18.41 16.03
N ILE A 635 33.62 -18.17 16.52
CA ILE A 635 33.90 -17.86 17.93
C ILE A 635 33.18 -16.56 18.32
N LYS A 636 32.58 -16.56 19.51
CA LYS A 636 31.84 -15.43 20.11
C LYS A 636 32.40 -15.00 21.46
N GLY A 637 33.14 -15.87 22.14
CA GLY A 637 33.84 -15.56 23.38
C GLY A 637 34.91 -16.61 23.67
N ALA A 638 36.00 -16.16 24.27
CA ALA A 638 37.07 -17.00 24.78
C ALA A 638 37.60 -16.39 26.08
N ASP A 639 38.16 -17.20 26.98
CA ASP A 639 38.78 -16.72 28.22
C ASP A 639 40.20 -17.26 28.43
N SER A 640 40.88 -16.69 29.42
CA SER A 640 42.27 -17.04 29.77
C SER A 640 42.42 -18.46 30.35
N ALA A 641 41.31 -19.15 30.66
CA ALA A 641 41.32 -20.55 31.05
C ALA A 641 41.29 -21.50 29.84
N GLY A 642 41.31 -20.96 28.61
CA GLY A 642 41.29 -21.72 27.37
C GLY A 642 39.90 -22.19 26.95
N ALA A 643 38.83 -21.69 27.59
CA ALA A 643 37.47 -22.02 27.18
C ALA A 643 37.05 -21.17 25.97
N GLU A 644 36.37 -21.78 25.00
CA GLU A 644 35.86 -21.10 23.80
C GLU A 644 34.40 -21.44 23.51
N LEU A 645 33.63 -20.42 23.13
CA LEU A 645 32.26 -20.56 22.67
C LEU A 645 32.10 -20.10 21.23
N THR A 646 31.66 -21.02 20.37
CA THR A 646 31.10 -20.67 19.06
C THR A 646 29.66 -20.17 19.19
N GLY A 647 29.11 -19.54 18.15
CA GLY A 647 27.71 -19.10 18.13
C GLY A 647 26.72 -20.22 18.50
N GLY A 648 26.93 -21.42 17.98
CA GLY A 648 26.14 -22.61 18.31
C GLY A 648 26.30 -23.06 19.76
N LYS A 649 27.54 -23.09 20.27
CA LYS A 649 27.82 -23.44 21.68
C LYS A 649 27.23 -22.43 22.66
N LEU A 650 27.37 -21.13 22.37
CA LEU A 650 26.83 -20.04 23.19
C LEU A 650 25.30 -20.11 23.26
N LEU A 651 24.61 -20.20 22.12
CA LEU A 651 23.14 -20.25 22.09
C LEU A 651 22.61 -21.53 22.73
N THR A 652 23.24 -22.68 22.45
CA THR A 652 22.84 -23.96 23.06
C THR A 652 23.03 -23.91 24.57
N GLY A 653 24.20 -23.46 25.05
CA GLY A 653 24.47 -23.31 26.47
C GLY A 653 23.48 -22.37 27.14
N ALA A 654 23.23 -21.21 26.55
CA ALA A 654 22.27 -20.24 27.08
C ALA A 654 20.84 -20.81 27.19
N LEU A 655 20.38 -21.61 26.21
CA LEU A 655 19.07 -22.26 26.27
C LEU A 655 18.99 -23.37 27.33
N VAL A 656 20.09 -24.08 27.58
CA VAL A 656 20.17 -25.06 28.66
C VAL A 656 20.05 -24.36 30.01
N PHE A 657 20.86 -23.32 30.26
CA PHE A 657 20.80 -22.54 31.50
C PHE A 657 19.44 -21.86 31.69
N HIS A 658 18.86 -21.27 30.63
CA HIS A 658 17.50 -20.73 30.64
C HIS A 658 16.48 -21.76 31.16
N ARG A 659 16.59 -23.02 30.71
CA ARG A 659 15.68 -24.08 31.14
C ARG A 659 15.88 -24.46 32.61
N LEU A 660 17.13 -24.50 33.09
CA LEU A 660 17.41 -24.78 34.50
C LEU A 660 16.86 -23.66 35.40
N PHE A 661 17.10 -22.40 35.02
CA PHE A 661 16.56 -21.23 35.71
C PHE A 661 15.04 -21.26 35.81
N THR A 662 14.35 -21.67 34.75
CA THR A 662 12.89 -21.75 34.71
C THR A 662 12.30 -23.02 35.34
N ARG A 663 13.10 -24.04 35.68
CA ARG A 663 12.65 -25.32 36.24
C ARG A 663 12.75 -25.43 37.77
N GLY A 664 13.19 -24.38 38.46
CA GLY A 664 13.19 -24.36 39.93
C GLY A 664 14.44 -23.77 40.58
N VAL A 665 15.46 -23.37 39.80
CA VAL A 665 16.63 -22.66 40.35
C VAL A 665 16.26 -21.23 40.76
N LEU A 666 15.38 -20.57 40.01
CA LEU A 666 14.88 -19.24 40.31
C LEU A 666 13.36 -19.28 40.52
N GLY A 667 12.87 -18.57 41.53
CA GLY A 667 11.45 -18.34 41.76
C GLY A 667 10.78 -17.59 40.59
N ALA A 668 9.46 -17.79 40.42
CA ALA A 668 8.72 -17.09 39.36
C ALA A 668 8.77 -15.56 39.54
N ASP A 669 8.73 -15.08 40.80
CA ASP A 669 8.78 -13.69 41.24
C ASP A 669 10.19 -13.07 41.25
N GLU A 670 11.25 -13.87 41.13
CA GLU A 670 12.64 -13.39 41.17
C GLU A 670 13.04 -12.66 39.89
N LYS A 671 12.76 -11.35 39.83
CA LYS A 671 13.12 -10.51 38.67
C LYS A 671 14.62 -10.17 38.62
N TYR A 672 15.23 -9.87 39.77
CA TYR A 672 16.64 -9.46 39.89
C TYR A 672 17.49 -10.63 40.40
N VAL A 673 18.57 -10.94 39.67
CA VAL A 673 19.47 -12.05 40.00
C VAL A 673 20.90 -11.55 40.08
N GLY A 674 21.55 -11.80 41.22
CA GLY A 674 22.94 -11.43 41.42
C GLY A 674 23.88 -12.28 40.60
N VAL A 675 24.91 -11.68 40.02
CA VAL A 675 25.98 -12.38 39.31
C VAL A 675 27.30 -11.95 39.91
N LEU A 676 27.99 -12.89 40.55
CA LEU A 676 29.32 -12.69 41.14
C LEU A 676 30.31 -13.61 40.42
N LEU A 677 30.71 -13.23 39.21
CA LEU A 677 31.59 -14.03 38.35
C LEU A 677 32.67 -13.15 37.70
N PRO A 678 33.89 -13.68 37.47
CA PRO A 678 34.93 -12.98 36.71
C PRO A 678 34.54 -12.84 35.22
N PRO A 679 35.18 -11.92 34.47
CA PRO A 679 35.01 -11.76 33.02
C PRO A 679 35.52 -13.01 32.28
N SER A 680 34.65 -14.02 32.22
CA SER A 680 34.94 -15.37 31.77
C SER A 680 33.82 -15.87 30.85
N VAL A 681 34.06 -16.98 30.16
CA VAL A 681 33.04 -17.65 29.35
C VAL A 681 31.82 -18.04 30.19
N GLY A 682 32.03 -18.45 31.45
CA GLY A 682 30.96 -18.75 32.40
C GLY A 682 30.11 -17.51 32.74
N GLY A 683 30.75 -16.37 33.02
CA GLY A 683 30.07 -15.10 33.26
C GLY A 683 29.27 -14.60 32.05
N MET A 684 29.80 -14.78 30.85
CA MET A 684 29.10 -14.47 29.60
C MET A 684 27.84 -15.34 29.42
N LEU A 685 27.95 -16.66 29.67
CA LEU A 685 26.83 -17.60 29.59
C LEU A 685 25.74 -17.28 30.61
N ALA A 686 26.11 -16.98 31.86
CA ALA A 686 25.17 -16.65 32.93
C ALA A 686 24.37 -15.38 32.58
N ASN A 687 25.04 -14.28 32.23
CA ASN A 687 24.37 -13.04 31.83
C ASN A 687 23.47 -13.24 30.59
N THR A 688 23.96 -14.00 29.61
CA THR A 688 23.18 -14.32 28.41
C THR A 688 21.92 -15.13 28.73
N ALA A 689 22.04 -16.16 29.55
CA ALA A 689 20.93 -17.04 29.91
C ALA A 689 19.87 -16.30 30.76
N LEU A 690 20.29 -15.43 31.68
CA LEU A 690 19.39 -14.56 32.43
C LEU A 690 18.62 -13.61 31.51
N SER A 691 19.30 -13.01 30.53
CA SER A 691 18.66 -12.17 29.52
C SER A 691 17.63 -12.94 28.68
N LEU A 692 17.94 -14.19 28.28
CA LEU A 692 16.97 -15.05 27.59
C LEU A 692 15.79 -15.46 28.46
N ALA A 693 15.97 -15.48 29.79
CA ALA A 693 14.93 -15.80 30.78
C ALA A 693 14.09 -14.60 31.19
N GLY A 694 14.35 -13.41 30.62
CA GLY A 694 13.67 -12.17 31.00
C GLY A 694 13.99 -11.69 32.42
N ARG A 695 15.14 -12.12 32.98
CA ARG A 695 15.62 -11.69 34.30
C ARG A 695 16.64 -10.55 34.18
N VAL A 696 16.70 -9.69 35.19
CA VAL A 696 17.63 -8.57 35.26
C VAL A 696 18.90 -9.02 35.98
N SER A 697 20.04 -8.99 35.31
CA SER A 697 21.31 -9.34 35.95
C SER A 697 21.85 -8.18 36.79
N VAL A 698 22.16 -8.46 38.05
CA VAL A 698 22.83 -7.51 38.96
C VAL A 698 24.28 -7.95 39.08
N ASN A 699 25.16 -7.37 38.26
CA ASN A 699 26.58 -7.74 38.26
C ASN A 699 27.26 -7.13 39.48
N LEU A 700 27.57 -7.97 40.48
CA LEU A 700 28.12 -7.57 41.76
C LEU A 700 29.63 -7.37 41.65
N ASN A 701 30.13 -6.30 42.26
CA ASN A 701 31.54 -5.97 42.24
C ASN A 701 32.30 -6.79 43.30
N TYR A 702 33.03 -7.80 42.84
CA TYR A 702 33.83 -8.65 43.72
C TYR A 702 35.14 -8.01 44.21
N THR A 703 35.45 -6.76 43.86
CA THR A 703 36.60 -6.03 44.45
C THR A 703 36.22 -5.32 45.75
N LEU A 704 34.92 -5.11 46.00
CA LEU A 704 34.40 -4.45 47.20
C LEU A 704 34.47 -5.36 48.44
N THR A 705 34.20 -4.79 49.62
CA THR A 705 34.05 -5.54 50.86
C THR A 705 32.72 -6.28 50.90
N GLU A 706 32.64 -7.34 51.69
CA GLU A 706 31.44 -8.15 51.87
C GLU A 706 30.21 -7.31 52.28
N ASP A 707 30.38 -6.40 53.23
CA ASP A 707 29.31 -5.50 53.71
C ASP A 707 28.69 -4.69 52.57
N VAL A 708 29.54 -4.22 51.65
CA VAL A 708 29.11 -3.39 50.51
C VAL A 708 28.42 -4.25 49.45
N VAL A 709 28.89 -5.48 49.22
CA VAL A 709 28.20 -6.43 48.32
C VAL A 709 26.84 -6.81 48.89
N ASN A 710 26.74 -7.09 50.19
CA ASN A 710 25.49 -7.40 50.87
C ASN A 710 24.53 -6.21 50.89
N PHE A 711 25.05 -4.99 51.02
CA PHE A 711 24.25 -3.77 50.82
C PHE A 711 23.64 -3.73 49.41
N CYS A 712 24.42 -3.98 48.37
CA CYS A 712 23.93 -4.02 46.99
C CYS A 712 22.87 -5.12 46.76
N ILE A 713 23.05 -6.29 47.39
CA ILE A 713 22.09 -7.40 47.34
C ILE A 713 20.75 -6.98 47.94
N ARG A 714 20.76 -6.38 49.14
CA ARG A 714 19.55 -5.90 49.82
C ARG A 714 18.86 -4.80 49.03
N GLU A 715 19.62 -3.81 48.57
CA GLU A 715 19.09 -2.66 47.82
C GLU A 715 18.44 -3.08 46.49
N ALA A 716 19.03 -4.04 45.78
CA ALA A 716 18.47 -4.57 44.54
C ALA A 716 17.38 -5.63 44.75
N GLY A 717 17.11 -6.05 45.99
CA GLY A 717 16.16 -7.12 46.30
C GLY A 717 16.57 -8.48 45.73
N VAL A 718 17.87 -8.76 45.66
CA VAL A 718 18.40 -10.01 45.10
C VAL A 718 18.24 -11.14 46.12
N LYS A 719 17.51 -12.20 45.75
CA LYS A 719 17.36 -13.42 46.57
C LYS A 719 18.41 -14.48 46.25
N THR A 720 18.84 -14.53 44.99
CA THR A 720 19.74 -15.58 44.47
C THR A 720 20.96 -14.95 43.78
N VAL A 721 22.15 -15.44 44.11
CA VAL A 721 23.42 -15.02 43.50
C VAL A 721 24.07 -16.21 42.79
N ILE A 722 24.34 -16.05 41.50
CA ILE A 722 25.05 -17.02 40.67
C ILE A 722 26.56 -16.77 40.77
N THR A 723 27.31 -17.80 41.13
CA THR A 723 28.77 -17.75 41.35
C THR A 723 29.45 -19.06 40.96
N SER A 724 30.76 -19.20 41.18
CA SER A 724 31.54 -20.41 40.93
C SER A 724 32.33 -20.79 42.17
N ARG A 725 32.39 -22.10 42.49
CA ARG A 725 33.15 -22.61 43.65
C ARG A 725 34.63 -22.23 43.54
N ARG A 726 35.20 -22.42 42.35
CA ARG A 726 36.60 -22.05 42.03
C ARG A 726 36.89 -20.57 42.25
N PHE A 727 35.88 -19.70 42.10
CA PHE A 727 36.02 -18.27 42.34
C PHE A 727 35.95 -17.95 43.83
N LEU A 728 34.96 -18.49 44.54
CA LEU A 728 34.80 -18.27 45.99
C LEU A 728 35.92 -18.88 46.82
N GLU A 729 36.54 -19.98 46.38
CA GLU A 729 37.75 -20.54 47.01
C GLU A 729 38.92 -19.55 46.99
N LYS A 730 39.03 -18.71 45.95
CA LYS A 730 40.08 -17.68 45.85
C LYS A 730 39.76 -16.42 46.64
N LYS A 731 38.47 -16.08 46.77
CA LYS A 731 38.00 -14.92 47.53
C LYS A 731 36.71 -15.29 48.27
N PRO A 732 36.80 -15.77 49.53
CA PRO A 732 35.63 -16.17 50.29
C PRO A 732 34.77 -14.95 50.62
N TYR A 733 33.45 -15.08 50.41
CA TYR A 733 32.44 -14.08 50.75
C TYR A 733 31.29 -14.79 51.47
N GLN A 734 30.78 -14.19 52.55
CA GLN A 734 29.50 -14.58 53.12
C GLN A 734 28.41 -13.63 52.60
N LEU A 735 27.55 -14.15 51.73
CA LEU A 735 26.51 -13.37 51.08
C LEU A 735 25.14 -13.61 51.70
N GLU A 736 24.37 -12.54 51.89
CA GLU A 736 22.98 -12.59 52.36
C GLU A 736 21.99 -13.00 51.25
N ALA A 737 22.33 -14.05 50.48
CA ALA A 737 21.53 -14.56 49.38
C ALA A 737 21.79 -16.06 49.15
N ASN A 738 20.85 -16.73 48.48
CA ASN A 738 21.02 -18.13 48.08
C ASN A 738 22.11 -18.24 47.00
N LEU A 739 23.15 -19.02 47.26
CA LEU A 739 24.27 -19.20 46.34
C LEU A 739 24.01 -20.36 45.38
N VAL A 740 24.01 -20.07 44.09
CA VAL A 740 23.90 -21.06 43.02
C VAL A 740 25.23 -21.16 42.29
N TYR A 741 25.86 -22.33 42.37
CA TYR A 741 27.16 -22.58 41.73
C TYR A 741 26.99 -23.06 40.29
N LEU A 742 27.77 -22.50 39.36
CA LEU A 742 27.78 -22.93 37.96
C LEU A 742 28.18 -24.41 37.79
N GLU A 743 29.03 -24.92 38.67
CA GLU A 743 29.45 -26.32 38.71
C GLU A 743 28.27 -27.25 38.98
N ASP A 744 27.47 -26.96 40.01
CA ASP A 744 26.31 -27.74 40.42
C ASP A 744 25.23 -27.73 39.32
N LEU A 745 25.04 -26.57 38.67
CA LEU A 745 24.15 -26.46 37.51
C LEU A 745 24.63 -27.34 36.34
N LYS A 746 25.93 -27.47 36.14
CA LYS A 746 26.50 -28.30 35.06
C LYS A 746 26.23 -29.79 35.26
N GLU A 747 26.23 -30.25 36.51
CA GLU A 747 25.93 -31.65 36.87
C GLU A 747 24.45 -31.99 36.65
N GLN A 748 23.55 -31.02 36.84
CA GLN A 748 22.12 -31.19 36.57
C GLN A 748 21.77 -31.25 35.06
N ILE A 749 22.73 -30.97 34.16
CA ILE A 749 22.48 -30.97 32.71
C ILE A 749 22.56 -32.38 32.14
N GLY A 750 21.40 -32.98 31.87
CA GLY A 750 21.29 -34.24 31.15
C GLY A 750 21.67 -34.14 29.66
N THR A 751 22.06 -35.26 29.05
CA THR A 751 22.35 -35.36 27.61
C THR A 751 21.14 -34.98 26.75
N PHE A 752 19.93 -35.35 27.19
CA PHE A 752 18.69 -35.00 26.52
C PHE A 752 18.43 -33.48 26.51
N ASP A 753 18.79 -32.76 27.58
CA ASP A 753 18.63 -31.31 27.65
C ASP A 753 19.57 -30.59 26.68
N LYS A 754 20.81 -31.07 26.56
CA LYS A 754 21.76 -30.58 25.55
C LYS A 754 21.26 -30.81 24.14
N LEU A 755 20.77 -32.03 23.84
CA LEU A 755 20.26 -32.37 22.51
C LEU A 755 19.03 -31.53 22.15
N ARG A 756 18.06 -31.39 23.09
CA ARG A 756 16.87 -30.56 22.89
C ARG A 756 17.22 -29.09 22.70
N ALA A 757 18.14 -28.55 23.49
CA ALA A 757 18.60 -27.18 23.35
C ALA A 757 19.29 -26.95 22.00
N LEU A 758 20.11 -27.90 21.55
CA LEU A 758 20.79 -27.84 20.24
C LEU A 758 19.78 -27.85 19.09
N LEU A 759 18.82 -28.77 19.11
CA LEU A 759 17.75 -28.85 18.10
C LEU A 759 16.91 -27.57 18.10
N THR A 760 16.57 -27.04 19.28
CA THR A 760 15.83 -25.78 19.41
C THR A 760 16.65 -24.61 18.86
N ALA A 761 17.92 -24.52 19.22
CA ALA A 761 18.85 -23.47 18.77
C ALA A 761 19.05 -23.47 17.25
N ARG A 762 18.98 -24.64 16.60
CA ARG A 762 19.26 -24.81 15.15
C ARG A 762 18.00 -24.81 14.28
N LEU A 763 16.95 -25.53 14.67
CA LEU A 763 15.81 -25.84 13.79
C LEU A 763 14.63 -24.88 13.96
N VAL A 764 14.36 -24.41 15.19
CA VAL A 764 13.21 -23.52 15.44
C VAL A 764 13.46 -22.14 14.82
N PRO A 765 12.53 -21.57 14.03
CA PRO A 765 12.68 -20.22 13.49
C PRO A 765 12.90 -19.18 14.59
N ALA A 766 13.82 -18.24 14.39
CA ALA A 766 14.23 -17.28 15.42
C ALA A 766 13.07 -16.45 16.01
N GLY A 767 12.07 -16.11 15.19
CA GLY A 767 10.86 -15.42 15.65
C GLY A 767 10.01 -16.27 16.60
N LEU A 768 9.81 -17.55 16.27
CA LEU A 768 9.07 -18.49 17.13
C LEU A 768 9.83 -18.76 18.42
N LEU A 769 11.16 -18.92 18.35
CA LEU A 769 12.02 -19.08 19.52
C LEU A 769 11.92 -17.87 20.44
N SER A 770 12.01 -16.66 19.89
CA SER A 770 11.85 -15.42 20.67
C SER A 770 10.48 -15.34 21.33
N SER A 771 9.43 -15.76 20.64
CA SER A 771 8.07 -15.80 21.19
C SER A 771 7.92 -16.82 22.33
N ARG A 772 8.50 -18.02 22.17
CA ARG A 772 8.46 -19.08 23.20
C ARG A 772 9.23 -18.71 24.46
N LEU A 773 10.29 -17.91 24.32
CA LEU A 773 11.08 -17.39 25.44
C LEU A 773 10.44 -16.16 26.10
N GLY A 774 9.25 -15.73 25.69
CA GLY A 774 8.61 -14.53 26.24
C GLY A 774 9.29 -13.21 25.85
N LEU A 775 10.34 -13.23 25.02
CA LEU A 775 11.11 -12.04 24.65
C LEU A 775 10.28 -11.00 23.90
N ASN A 776 9.12 -11.39 23.34
CA ASN A 776 8.17 -10.50 22.68
C ASN A 776 7.46 -9.53 23.64
N GLN A 777 7.41 -9.86 24.93
CA GLN A 777 6.76 -9.06 25.96
C GLN A 777 7.70 -8.02 26.58
N ILE A 778 9.03 -8.19 26.38
CA ILE A 778 10.05 -7.26 26.87
C ILE A 778 10.10 -6.03 25.96
N GLY A 779 9.84 -4.87 26.54
CA GLY A 779 9.92 -3.56 25.93
C GLY A 779 11.35 -2.98 25.92
N PRO A 780 11.56 -1.87 25.17
CA PRO A 780 12.86 -1.21 25.09
C PRO A 780 13.31 -0.61 26.43
N ASP A 781 12.37 -0.13 27.25
CA ASP A 781 12.63 0.50 28.54
C ASP A 781 12.77 -0.48 29.70
N ASP A 782 12.48 -1.76 29.48
CA ASP A 782 12.63 -2.76 30.52
C ASP A 782 14.12 -2.92 30.90
N PRO A 783 14.45 -2.99 32.20
CA PRO A 783 15.82 -3.18 32.67
C PRO A 783 16.38 -4.51 32.16
N LEU A 784 17.60 -4.48 31.65
CA LEU A 784 18.36 -5.66 31.26
C LEU A 784 19.40 -6.02 32.32
N THR A 785 20.06 -5.01 32.89
CA THR A 785 21.07 -5.20 33.94
C THR A 785 21.10 -4.00 34.89
N VAL A 786 21.51 -4.25 36.14
CA VAL A 786 21.81 -3.22 37.13
C VAL A 786 23.29 -3.27 37.45
N ILE A 787 23.94 -2.11 37.43
CA ILE A 787 25.35 -1.97 37.79
C ILE A 787 25.46 -0.95 38.92
N PHE A 788 26.13 -1.30 40.00
CA PHE A 788 26.38 -0.39 41.12
C PHE A 788 27.62 0.46 40.87
N THR A 789 27.51 1.76 41.14
CA THR A 789 28.64 2.71 41.08
C THR A 789 28.94 3.24 42.47
N SER A 790 30.21 3.54 42.77
CA SER A 790 30.68 3.87 44.13
C SER A 790 30.04 5.11 44.76
N GLY A 791 29.46 6.01 43.97
CA GLY A 791 28.76 7.21 44.46
C GLY A 791 29.68 8.20 45.19
N SER A 792 29.39 9.50 45.11
CA SER A 792 30.13 10.52 45.90
C SER A 792 29.81 10.46 47.41
N THR A 793 28.81 9.67 47.80
CA THR A 793 28.23 9.61 49.16
C THR A 793 28.62 8.37 49.96
N GLY A 794 29.61 7.58 49.49
CA GLY A 794 30.14 6.40 50.18
C GLY A 794 29.34 5.11 50.02
N GLN A 795 28.01 5.17 49.91
CA GLN A 795 27.18 4.01 49.57
C GLN A 795 26.95 3.87 48.06
N PRO A 796 27.13 2.67 47.48
CA PRO A 796 26.94 2.47 46.05
C PRO A 796 25.52 2.73 45.57
N LYS A 797 25.36 3.24 44.34
CA LYS A 797 24.05 3.48 43.72
C LYS A 797 23.84 2.56 42.52
N GLY A 798 22.69 1.88 42.48
CA GLY A 798 22.31 0.99 41.37
C GLY A 798 21.86 1.78 40.14
N VAL A 799 22.59 1.66 39.04
CA VAL A 799 22.21 2.22 37.73
C VAL A 799 21.45 1.16 36.95
N MET A 800 20.15 1.38 36.74
CA MET A 800 19.32 0.49 35.93
C MET A 800 19.54 0.77 34.44
N LEU A 801 20.06 -0.21 33.71
CA LEU A 801 20.31 -0.11 32.28
C LEU A 801 19.23 -0.91 31.53
N SER A 802 18.43 -0.18 30.74
CA SER A 802 17.39 -0.78 29.91
C SER A 802 17.97 -1.56 28.72
N ASN A 803 17.12 -2.41 28.12
CA ASN A 803 17.44 -3.06 26.86
C ASN A 803 17.84 -2.05 25.77
N HIS A 804 17.18 -0.89 25.71
CA HIS A 804 17.51 0.18 24.78
C HIS A 804 18.86 0.83 25.07
N ASN A 805 19.20 1.10 26.34
CA ASN A 805 20.51 1.70 26.67
C ASN A 805 21.67 0.82 26.20
N ILE A 806 21.57 -0.49 26.40
CA ILE A 806 22.59 -1.43 25.97
C ILE A 806 22.60 -1.56 24.44
N ALA A 807 21.43 -1.72 23.79
CA ALA A 807 21.35 -1.85 22.35
C ALA A 807 21.83 -0.59 21.60
N SER A 808 21.50 0.61 22.09
CA SER A 808 21.93 1.88 21.52
C SER A 808 23.45 2.03 21.61
N ASN A 809 24.05 1.65 22.75
CA ASN A 809 25.49 1.70 22.94
C ASN A 809 26.21 0.70 22.00
N ILE A 810 25.74 -0.55 21.92
CA ILE A 810 26.27 -1.53 20.95
C ILE A 810 26.19 -0.98 19.52
N THR A 811 25.06 -0.37 19.15
CA THR A 811 24.87 0.20 17.81
C THR A 811 25.84 1.35 17.54
N ALA A 812 26.03 2.25 18.52
CA ALA A 812 26.96 3.37 18.42
C ALA A 812 28.41 2.89 18.27
N VAL A 813 28.84 1.91 19.09
CA VAL A 813 30.19 1.32 19.01
C VAL A 813 30.43 0.69 17.65
N VAL A 814 29.49 -0.11 17.14
CA VAL A 814 29.61 -0.75 15.82
C VAL A 814 29.67 0.28 14.69
N GLN A 815 28.93 1.39 14.81
CA GLN A 815 28.93 2.47 13.82
C GLN A 815 30.21 3.30 13.85
N LEU A 816 30.74 3.62 15.03
CA LEU A 816 31.94 4.44 15.19
C LEU A 816 33.21 3.67 14.84
N LEU A 817 33.35 2.44 15.36
CA LEU A 817 34.55 1.64 15.18
C LEU A 817 34.58 0.87 13.83
N HIS A 818 33.45 0.83 13.11
CA HIS A 818 33.32 0.12 11.82
C HIS A 818 33.78 -1.35 11.87
N LEU A 819 33.46 -2.05 12.96
CA LEU A 819 33.90 -3.43 13.22
C LEU A 819 33.55 -4.37 12.05
N LYS A 820 34.53 -5.13 11.61
CA LYS A 820 34.44 -6.16 10.57
C LYS A 820 34.37 -7.56 11.19
N ALA A 821 34.05 -8.54 10.34
CA ALA A 821 33.95 -9.94 10.78
C ALA A 821 35.30 -10.61 11.07
N GLU A 822 36.41 -9.93 10.73
CA GLU A 822 37.79 -10.36 10.97
C GLU A 822 38.39 -9.74 12.24
N ASP A 823 37.71 -8.74 12.83
CA ASP A 823 38.19 -8.05 14.03
C ASP A 823 37.92 -8.89 15.28
N THR A 824 38.86 -8.84 16.24
CA THR A 824 38.72 -9.45 17.56
C THR A 824 38.74 -8.35 18.62
N LEU A 825 37.73 -8.33 19.49
CA LEU A 825 37.66 -7.40 20.61
C LEU A 825 38.23 -8.05 21.86
N VAL A 826 39.25 -7.44 22.47
CA VAL A 826 39.79 -7.85 23.77
C VAL A 826 39.05 -7.09 24.87
N GLY A 827 38.20 -7.78 25.63
CA GLY A 827 37.53 -7.21 26.80
C GLY A 827 38.42 -7.26 28.03
N VAL A 828 38.94 -6.11 28.46
CA VAL A 828 39.78 -6.00 29.67
C VAL A 828 38.99 -5.54 30.91
N LEU A 829 37.71 -5.21 30.73
CA LEU A 829 36.83 -4.70 31.79
C LEU A 829 35.98 -5.83 32.39
N PRO A 830 35.67 -5.80 33.69
CA PRO A 830 34.74 -6.73 34.32
C PRO A 830 33.28 -6.47 33.86
N PHE A 831 32.36 -7.37 34.22
CA PHE A 831 30.92 -7.20 33.97
C PHE A 831 30.21 -6.22 34.92
N PHE A 832 30.92 -5.65 35.89
CA PHE A 832 30.46 -4.62 36.82
C PHE A 832 31.24 -3.31 36.63
N HIS A 833 30.82 -2.23 37.30
CA HIS A 833 31.57 -0.98 37.33
C HIS A 833 32.58 -1.00 38.49
N SER A 834 33.84 -0.76 38.18
CA SER A 834 34.94 -0.63 39.14
C SER A 834 34.86 0.67 39.91
#